data_AF-A0A366LQD5-F1
#
_entry.id   AF-A0A366LQD5-F1
#
_cell.length_a   1.000
_cell.length_b   1.000
_cell.length_c   1.000
_cell.angle_alpha   90.00
_cell.angle_beta   90.00
_cell.angle_gamma   90.00
#
_symmetry.space_group_name_H-M   'P 1'
#
loop_
_entity.id
_entity.type
_entity.pdbx_description
1 polymer ?
#
loop_
_entity_poly.entity_id
_entity_poly.type
_entity_poly.pdbx_seq_one_letter_code
_entity_poly.pdbx_strand_id
1 'polypeptide(L)'
;MLVRLALDPGRMVATDELAAALWGAASPVDPANALQTLVSRLRRALGRPHGVESVPGGYRLDVPREAVDAHRFERLAAEGRRALEAGDPHTATRVLGQALALWRGQALADVADAPFAIGTAVRLEEARLTATEDHYAARIAAGEVAPAVAGLRELAARHPRRERVRGLLMRALAATGQRAEALAGYAEFSRELAEELGVDPGPELREIHLELLRAEPPAAPRRRGNLRTPLTSFVGRTTEIERITAQFKESRLVTLVGPGGAGKTRLATTVAADLPRGAWLVELASVADGGDVPAAVLAALGNPTFPNGGQAAKAGGPRDTMGGLFEALSSAETTLVLDNCEHVIDAAAHLAEELLGHCPRLRVLATSREPLGILGEALCPVPPLPLPEPGEPAGHSPAVRLFADRVAAVRPGFALDERTTAMAVEICRRLDGLPLAIELAAARMRSLTAEQVAARLDDRFRLLGGGSRTALPRHQTLRAVVAWSWDLLGDDERALAERLAVFPAGATLDAIEHVGGTLDLLSALVDKSLVQVAEGPRYRMLETIREYGQALLAERGELAGLRAAHAAYYLRLAETAEPYVRSGAQRPWVARLDAEHDNMLAALHWAAEAGDAATAVRLAAALGMYWTIRGDGTATTARIREALAVPGESPRRARLVITGIYLVSQILSNGVEDMQEVTGLLRRIADEADAEATDDPMLILLRPLFALFTDDTELGMRVVGSRIAHPDPWVRGSLLSLRAALLENEGRMAECRDDLVASVAALRESGERWALSMALTSLAETHSVFGAFPEAIAALEEAIRLTRELVPHADAGHQRVWLAGTRLRQGDVERARAELEAIAAPGNDETSPRNVAFALLDLGDLARHDGDLAAAERAYAESHRLLTGAPFVAPQFHALLRTAMGQLAVARGDPGTALAEAGKAFEYAMSARDMPVVARIAVLVAGATAARGDPRRAAGMLGASEQIRGAPDLFHLDVARITGRLSTELGRAAYDAAYAEGRALSREAALALVQGV
;
A
#
# COMPACT_ATOMS: atom_id res chain seq x y z
N MET A 1 12.40 15.69 28.24
CA MET A 1 13.61 16.51 28.54
C MET A 1 13.99 17.43 27.40
N LEU A 2 14.23 16.90 26.19
CA LEU A 2 14.59 17.72 25.03
C LEU A 2 13.57 18.85 24.78
N VAL A 3 12.27 18.53 24.80
CA VAL A 3 11.21 19.53 24.61
C VAL A 3 11.31 20.67 25.63
N ARG A 4 11.47 20.37 26.93
CA ARG A 4 11.62 21.41 27.97
C ARG A 4 12.82 22.32 27.70
N LEU A 5 13.97 21.76 27.32
CA LEU A 5 15.16 22.56 26.99
C LEU A 5 15.00 23.36 25.68
N ALA A 6 14.30 22.81 24.69
CA ALA A 6 14.06 23.44 23.40
C ALA A 6 13.05 24.60 23.47
N LEU A 7 12.20 24.66 24.50
CA LEU A 7 11.34 25.82 24.76
C LEU A 7 12.15 27.06 25.17
N ASP A 8 13.32 26.87 25.80
CA ASP A 8 14.23 27.93 26.24
C ASP A 8 15.65 27.72 25.68
N PRO A 9 15.83 27.70 24.34
CA PRO A 9 17.13 27.36 23.75
C PRO A 9 18.17 28.43 24.12
N GLY A 10 19.39 27.97 24.43
CA GLY A 10 20.50 28.80 24.91
C GLY A 10 20.39 29.26 26.37
N ARG A 11 19.24 29.09 27.04
CA ARG A 11 19.07 29.43 28.47
C ARG A 11 19.27 28.21 29.36
N MET A 12 19.83 28.47 30.54
CA MET A 12 19.98 27.45 31.58
C MET A 12 18.62 27.14 32.18
N VAL A 13 18.25 25.87 32.20
CA VAL A 13 17.12 25.34 32.98
C VAL A 13 17.69 24.63 34.21
N ALA A 14 17.20 25.03 35.38
CA ALA A 14 17.73 24.55 36.65
C ALA A 14 17.45 23.06 36.86
N THR A 15 18.28 22.41 37.66
CA THR A 15 18.22 20.95 37.87
C THR A 15 16.91 20.52 38.55
N ASP A 16 16.46 21.30 39.53
CA ASP A 16 15.18 21.15 40.21
C ASP A 16 13.98 21.37 39.27
N GLU A 17 14.06 22.36 38.39
CA GLU A 17 13.03 22.65 37.39
C GLU A 17 12.92 21.53 36.33
N LEU A 18 14.06 21.01 35.87
CA LEU A 18 14.08 19.84 34.97
C LEU A 18 13.53 18.60 35.66
N ALA A 19 13.85 18.39 36.93
CA ALA A 19 13.32 17.26 37.69
C ALA A 19 11.80 17.37 37.86
N ALA A 20 11.30 18.55 38.22
CA ALA A 20 9.87 18.81 38.34
C ALA A 20 9.14 18.63 37.00
N ALA A 21 9.73 19.08 35.90
CA ALA A 21 9.15 18.93 34.56
C ALA A 21 9.12 17.48 34.04
N LEU A 22 10.03 16.61 34.50
CA LEU A 22 10.13 15.22 34.04
C LEU A 22 9.35 14.24 34.90
N TRP A 23 9.34 14.45 36.22
CA TRP A 23 8.83 13.46 37.16
C TRP A 23 7.71 13.98 38.08
N GLY A 24 7.53 15.31 38.19
CA GLY A 24 6.50 15.89 39.05
C GLY A 24 6.53 15.33 40.48
N ALA A 25 5.42 14.76 40.95
CA ALA A 25 5.31 14.13 42.27
C ALA A 25 6.03 12.77 42.40
N ALA A 26 6.43 12.14 41.28
CA ALA A 26 7.10 10.84 41.22
C ALA A 26 8.63 10.98 41.08
N SER A 27 9.22 12.01 41.69
CA SER A 27 10.65 12.30 41.57
C SER A 27 11.52 11.17 42.14
N PRO A 28 12.59 10.73 41.44
CA PRO A 28 13.54 9.74 41.95
C PRO A 28 14.19 10.17 43.29
N VAL A 29 14.68 9.20 44.07
CA VAL A 29 15.37 9.47 45.35
C VAL A 29 16.61 10.35 45.17
N ASP A 30 17.31 10.23 44.04
CA ASP A 30 18.40 11.13 43.62
C ASP A 30 18.12 11.69 42.21
N PRO A 31 17.41 12.84 42.13
CA PRO A 31 17.07 13.47 40.86
C PRO A 31 18.31 13.93 40.07
N ALA A 32 19.41 14.27 40.74
CA ALA A 32 20.60 14.78 40.10
C ALA A 32 21.30 13.69 39.27
N ASN A 33 21.43 12.49 39.84
CA ASN A 33 22.01 11.33 39.13
C ASN A 33 21.10 10.84 37.98
N ALA A 34 19.78 10.81 38.22
CA ALA A 34 18.81 10.47 37.18
C ALA A 34 18.86 11.43 35.99
N LEU A 35 18.99 12.74 36.25
CA LEU A 35 19.17 13.76 35.20
C LEU A 35 20.48 13.57 34.43
N GLN A 36 21.60 13.29 35.10
CA GLN A 36 22.88 13.04 34.42
C GLN A 36 22.79 11.85 33.44
N THR A 37 22.09 10.78 33.84
CA THR A 37 21.86 9.62 32.98
C THR A 37 21.03 9.98 31.75
N LEU A 38 19.93 10.73 31.93
CA LEU A 38 19.10 11.19 30.82
C LEU A 38 19.87 12.14 29.89
N VAL A 39 20.67 13.05 30.43
CA VAL A 39 21.47 14.00 29.64
C VAL A 39 22.53 13.28 28.83
N SER A 40 23.17 12.24 29.39
CA SER A 40 24.11 11.39 28.65
C SER A 40 23.43 10.71 27.46
N ARG A 41 22.24 10.12 27.66
CA ARG A 41 21.44 9.52 26.59
C ARG A 41 21.03 10.55 25.53
N LEU A 42 20.56 11.72 25.95
CA LEU A 42 20.14 12.78 25.02
C LEU A 42 21.32 13.31 24.19
N ARG A 43 22.51 13.48 24.80
CA ARG A 43 23.73 13.86 24.06
C ARG A 43 24.11 12.84 23.00
N ARG A 44 23.99 11.55 23.30
CA ARG A 44 24.26 10.48 22.33
C ARG A 44 23.28 10.50 21.17
N ALA A 45 22.00 10.81 21.43
CA ALA A 45 20.96 10.88 20.40
C ALA A 45 21.12 12.10 19.47
N LEU A 46 21.61 13.24 19.98
CA LEU A 46 21.70 14.49 19.20
C LEU A 46 22.94 14.61 18.30
N GLY A 47 24.03 13.87 18.57
CA GLY A 47 25.31 14.04 17.85
C GLY A 47 26.02 15.37 18.18
N ARG A 48 27.36 15.45 18.09
CA ARG A 48 28.13 16.71 18.28
C ARG A 48 28.27 17.44 16.93
N PRO A 49 28.03 18.77 16.84
CA PRO A 49 28.66 19.78 17.71
C PRO A 49 27.72 20.70 18.52
N HIS A 50 26.39 20.61 18.39
CA HIS A 50 25.43 21.45 19.12
C HIS A 50 24.53 20.58 20.01
N GLY A 51 24.90 20.45 21.28
CA GLY A 51 24.28 19.50 22.21
C GLY A 51 23.76 20.13 23.49
N VAL A 52 23.34 19.28 24.42
CA VAL A 52 22.98 19.70 25.77
C VAL A 52 24.25 20.02 26.55
N GLU A 53 24.46 21.28 26.92
CA GLU A 53 25.59 21.72 27.74
C GLU A 53 25.26 21.63 29.23
N SER A 54 26.24 21.19 30.01
CA SER A 54 26.19 21.28 31.48
C SER A 54 26.76 22.62 31.89
N VAL A 55 25.97 23.41 32.61
CA VAL A 55 26.36 24.72 33.13
C VAL A 55 26.17 24.72 34.65
N PRO A 56 26.83 25.62 35.40
CA PRO A 56 26.64 25.69 36.85
C PRO A 56 25.14 25.82 37.21
N GLY A 57 24.60 24.86 37.97
CA GLY A 57 23.21 24.83 38.43
C GLY A 57 22.19 24.13 37.52
N GLY A 58 22.56 23.72 36.29
CA GLY A 58 21.59 23.09 35.38
C GLY A 58 22.11 22.72 34.00
N TYR A 59 21.20 22.66 33.03
CA TYR A 59 21.50 22.28 31.66
C TYR A 59 20.87 23.26 30.67
N ARG A 60 21.50 23.46 29.53
CA ARG A 60 20.96 24.24 28.41
C ARG A 60 21.09 23.49 27.10
N LEU A 61 20.18 23.72 26.17
CA LEU A 61 20.35 23.28 24.79
C LEU A 61 21.10 24.36 24.02
N ASP A 62 22.34 24.07 23.60
CA ASP A 62 23.18 25.03 22.88
C ASP A 62 22.84 25.03 21.37
N VAL A 63 21.69 25.62 21.06
CA VAL A 63 21.22 25.86 19.69
C VAL A 63 20.68 27.28 19.60
N PRO A 64 20.79 27.93 18.43
CA PRO A 64 20.17 29.22 18.25
C PRO A 64 18.63 29.08 18.23
N ARG A 65 17.91 30.15 18.58
CA ARG A 65 16.44 30.12 18.70
C ARG A 65 15.76 29.66 17.42
N GLU A 66 16.26 30.09 16.27
CA GLU A 66 15.74 29.75 14.95
C GLU A 66 15.94 28.29 14.54
N ALA A 67 16.78 27.52 15.24
CA ALA A 67 16.89 26.08 15.05
C ALA A 67 15.73 25.30 15.69
N VAL A 68 14.90 25.96 16.50
CA VAL A 68 13.69 25.38 17.09
C VAL A 68 12.46 25.91 16.34
N ASP A 69 11.68 25.00 15.75
CA ASP A 69 10.56 25.35 14.88
C ASP A 69 9.50 26.25 15.55
N ALA A 70 9.25 26.09 16.86
CA ALA A 70 8.31 26.95 17.59
C ALA A 70 8.75 28.43 17.61
N HIS A 71 10.03 28.70 17.88
CA HIS A 71 10.59 30.06 17.88
C HIS A 71 10.72 30.61 16.45
N ARG A 72 11.04 29.75 15.48
CA ARG A 72 11.07 30.12 14.06
C ARG A 72 9.68 30.50 13.54
N PHE A 73 8.65 29.75 13.94
CA PHE A 73 7.25 30.04 13.62
C PHE A 73 6.83 31.41 14.17
N GLU A 74 7.04 31.68 15.46
CA GLU A 74 6.66 32.97 16.07
C GLU A 74 7.34 34.16 15.38
N ARG A 75 8.63 34.02 15.03
CA ARG A 75 9.37 35.06 14.29
C ARG A 75 8.77 35.31 12.91
N LEU A 76 8.53 34.25 12.14
CA LEU A 76 7.95 34.34 10.79
C LEU A 76 6.50 34.86 10.84
N ALA A 77 5.69 34.42 11.81
CA ALA A 77 4.34 34.93 12.00
C ALA A 77 4.33 36.45 12.29
N ALA A 78 5.25 36.92 13.15
CA ALA A 78 5.39 38.35 13.43
C ALA A 78 5.93 39.15 12.22
N GLU A 79 6.87 38.58 11.46
CA GLU A 79 7.40 39.18 10.23
C GLU A 79 6.31 39.31 9.15
N GLY A 80 5.54 38.24 8.96
CA GLY A 80 4.42 38.21 8.03
C GLY A 80 3.32 39.20 8.39
N ARG A 81 3.00 39.33 9.69
CA ARG A 81 2.06 40.34 10.17
C ARG A 81 2.56 41.77 9.92
N ARG A 82 3.84 42.06 10.21
CA ARG A 82 4.42 43.37 9.91
C ARG A 82 4.39 43.70 8.42
N ALA A 83 4.64 42.71 7.55
CA ALA A 83 4.52 42.89 6.11
C ALA A 83 3.08 43.20 5.69
N LEU A 84 2.10 42.53 6.30
CA LEU A 84 0.68 42.79 6.07
C LEU A 84 0.28 44.20 6.51
N GLU A 85 0.70 44.62 7.71
CA GLU A 85 0.45 45.97 8.25
C GLU A 85 1.15 47.07 7.41
N ALA A 86 2.29 46.76 6.80
CA ALA A 86 3.00 47.66 5.89
C ALA A 86 2.40 47.72 4.47
N GLY A 87 1.34 46.96 4.18
CA GLY A 87 0.69 46.93 2.87
C GLY A 87 1.46 46.15 1.80
N ASP A 88 2.30 45.20 2.19
CA ASP A 88 2.99 44.25 1.28
C ASP A 88 2.36 42.84 1.39
N PRO A 89 1.22 42.61 0.71
CA PRO A 89 0.48 41.37 0.84
C PRO A 89 1.20 40.16 0.22
N HIS A 90 2.10 40.37 -0.75
CA HIS A 90 2.85 39.28 -1.38
C HIS A 90 3.94 38.74 -0.45
N THR A 91 4.69 39.63 0.21
CA THR A 91 5.66 39.22 1.23
C THR A 91 4.95 38.58 2.42
N ALA A 92 3.84 39.18 2.89
CA ALA A 92 3.05 38.61 3.97
C ALA A 92 2.55 37.19 3.65
N THR A 93 1.98 36.98 2.46
CA THR A 93 1.50 35.66 2.01
C THR A 93 2.62 34.62 2.03
N ARG A 94 3.79 34.96 1.45
CA ARG A 94 4.94 34.05 1.40
C ARG A 94 5.48 33.72 2.80
N VAL A 95 5.68 34.72 3.65
CA VAL A 95 6.29 34.56 4.98
C VAL A 95 5.34 33.82 5.93
N LEU A 96 4.03 34.12 5.91
CA LEU A 96 3.03 33.43 6.72
C LEU A 96 2.83 31.98 6.25
N GLY A 97 2.88 31.73 4.94
CA GLY A 97 2.87 30.37 4.39
C GLY A 97 4.07 29.54 4.88
N GLN A 98 5.26 30.14 4.90
CA GLN A 98 6.47 29.51 5.48
C GLN A 98 6.32 29.24 6.98
N ALA A 99 5.68 30.14 7.73
CA ALA A 99 5.42 29.94 9.15
C ALA A 99 4.49 28.73 9.37
N LEU A 100 3.37 28.67 8.66
CA LEU A 100 2.37 27.61 8.79
C LEU A 100 2.90 26.25 8.33
N ALA A 101 3.82 26.20 7.37
CA ALA A 101 4.44 24.96 6.90
C ALA A 101 5.35 24.27 7.94
N LEU A 102 5.72 24.93 9.04
CA LEU A 102 6.49 24.31 10.13
C LEU A 102 5.64 23.37 10.99
N TRP A 103 4.31 23.41 10.87
CA TRP A 103 3.39 22.63 11.69
C TRP A 103 3.16 21.23 11.09
N ARG A 104 3.30 20.19 11.93
CA ARG A 104 3.05 18.77 11.56
C ARG A 104 1.92 18.11 12.35
N GLY A 105 1.21 18.87 13.19
CA GLY A 105 0.21 18.35 14.11
C GLY A 105 -0.10 19.36 15.22
N GLN A 106 -0.60 18.87 16.35
CA GLN A 106 -0.83 19.68 17.55
C GLN A 106 0.50 20.10 18.20
N ALA A 107 0.55 21.31 18.75
CA ALA A 107 1.71 21.83 19.47
C ALA A 107 2.07 20.92 20.65
N LEU A 108 3.32 20.44 20.67
CA LEU A 108 3.90 19.64 21.77
C LEU A 108 3.13 18.35 22.08
N ALA A 109 2.52 17.71 21.08
CA ALA A 109 1.65 16.54 21.23
C ALA A 109 2.20 15.45 22.18
N ASP A 110 3.50 15.10 22.05
CA ASP A 110 4.15 14.05 22.86
C ASP A 110 4.26 14.37 24.36
N VAL A 111 4.04 15.63 24.75
CA VAL A 111 4.10 16.11 26.13
C VAL A 111 2.93 17.03 26.49
N ALA A 112 1.81 16.94 25.77
CA ALA A 112 0.69 17.87 25.91
C ALA A 112 0.11 17.91 27.34
N ASP A 113 0.13 16.78 28.05
CA ASP A 113 -0.35 16.64 29.43
C ASP A 113 0.67 17.09 30.49
N ALA A 114 1.91 17.40 30.09
CA ALA A 114 2.94 17.82 31.02
C ALA A 114 2.66 19.25 31.51
N PRO A 115 2.66 19.52 32.84
CA PRO A 115 2.31 20.84 33.38
C PRO A 115 3.11 22.02 32.80
N PHE A 116 4.38 21.80 32.44
CA PHE A 116 5.23 22.83 31.84
C PHE A 116 4.86 23.15 30.38
N ALA A 117 4.16 22.25 29.68
CA ALA A 117 3.87 22.34 28.25
C ALA A 117 2.49 22.92 27.96
N ILE A 118 1.49 22.68 28.82
CA ILE A 118 0.08 23.06 28.60
C ILE A 118 -0.08 24.53 28.17
N GLY A 119 0.45 25.47 28.96
CA GLY A 119 0.32 26.90 28.65
C GLY A 119 1.03 27.30 27.35
N THR A 120 2.16 26.67 27.05
CA THR A 120 2.93 26.93 25.83
C THR A 120 2.22 26.37 24.60
N ALA A 121 1.65 25.17 24.69
CA ALA A 121 0.89 24.55 23.61
C ALA A 121 -0.34 25.39 23.25
N VAL A 122 -1.14 25.81 24.24
CA VAL A 122 -2.30 26.69 24.02
C VAL A 122 -1.89 28.00 23.34
N ARG A 123 -0.82 28.64 23.81
CA ARG A 123 -0.30 29.88 23.22
C ARG A 123 0.14 29.70 21.76
N LEU A 124 0.81 28.59 21.45
CA LEU A 124 1.28 28.31 20.09
C LEU A 124 0.11 28.00 19.14
N GLU A 125 -0.90 27.26 19.59
CA GLU A 125 -2.11 26.98 18.81
C GLU A 125 -2.91 28.26 18.53
N GLU A 126 -3.05 29.14 19.53
CA GLU A 126 -3.69 30.45 19.32
C GLU A 126 -2.90 31.31 18.32
N ALA A 127 -1.56 31.32 18.44
CA ALA A 127 -0.70 32.02 17.50
C ALA A 127 -0.79 31.45 16.08
N ARG A 128 -0.92 30.12 15.93
CA ARG A 128 -1.17 29.45 14.63
C ARG A 128 -2.46 29.92 14.01
N LEU A 129 -3.52 29.99 14.82
CA LEU A 129 -4.83 30.40 14.34
C LEU A 129 -4.81 31.86 13.88
N THR A 130 -4.17 32.76 14.63
CA THR A 130 -3.98 34.16 14.19
C THR A 130 -3.09 34.28 12.95
N ALA A 131 -2.02 33.49 12.85
CA ALA A 131 -1.16 33.48 11.64
C ALA A 131 -1.93 32.97 10.40
N THR A 132 -2.87 32.05 10.59
CA THR A 132 -3.77 31.57 9.54
C THR A 132 -4.73 32.67 9.08
N GLU A 133 -5.30 33.45 10.01
CA GLU A 133 -6.12 34.62 9.67
C GLU A 133 -5.31 35.69 8.94
N ASP A 134 -4.10 36.01 9.43
CA ASP A 134 -3.19 36.95 8.78
C ASP A 134 -2.84 36.46 7.36
N HIS A 135 -2.66 35.14 7.17
CA HIS A 135 -2.37 34.57 5.86
C HIS A 135 -3.54 34.73 4.89
N TYR A 136 -4.77 34.45 5.33
CA TYR A 136 -5.95 34.68 4.50
C TYR A 136 -6.19 36.17 4.21
N ALA A 137 -5.95 37.06 5.19
CA ALA A 137 -6.01 38.50 4.98
C ALA A 137 -5.01 38.97 3.92
N ALA A 138 -3.77 38.48 3.97
CA ALA A 138 -2.73 38.76 2.97
C ALA A 138 -3.12 38.26 1.57
N ARG A 139 -3.68 37.05 1.48
CA ARG A 139 -4.13 36.47 0.19
C ARG A 139 -5.29 37.25 -0.43
N ILE A 140 -6.26 37.67 0.39
CA ILE A 140 -7.36 38.53 -0.07
C ILE A 140 -6.80 39.85 -0.60
N ALA A 141 -5.87 40.48 0.13
CA ALA A 141 -5.22 41.73 -0.29
C ALA A 141 -4.34 41.57 -1.55
N ALA A 142 -3.75 40.39 -1.77
CA ALA A 142 -2.98 40.05 -2.97
C ALA A 142 -3.85 39.69 -4.19
N GLY A 143 -5.18 39.62 -4.05
CA GLY A 143 -6.11 39.25 -5.11
C GLY A 143 -6.36 37.75 -5.28
N GLU A 144 -5.83 36.90 -4.39
CA GLU A 144 -6.04 35.45 -4.38
C GLU A 144 -7.34 35.05 -3.65
N VAL A 145 -8.47 35.58 -4.10
CA VAL A 145 -9.72 35.57 -3.32
C VAL A 145 -10.48 34.24 -3.39
N ALA A 146 -10.55 33.59 -4.55
CA ALA A 146 -11.35 32.37 -4.74
C ALA A 146 -10.88 31.18 -3.87
N PRO A 147 -9.56 30.88 -3.76
CA PRO A 147 -9.07 29.82 -2.85
C PRO A 147 -9.29 30.15 -1.37
N ALA A 148 -9.35 31.44 -1.00
CA ALA A 148 -9.54 31.88 0.38
C ALA A 148 -10.95 31.60 0.92
N VAL A 149 -11.99 31.65 0.07
CA VAL A 149 -13.39 31.43 0.48
C VAL A 149 -13.61 30.05 1.06
N ALA A 150 -13.12 28.99 0.41
CA ALA A 150 -13.31 27.61 0.88
C ALA A 150 -12.65 27.39 2.25
N GLY A 151 -11.38 27.81 2.39
CA GLY A 151 -10.65 27.70 3.66
C GLY A 151 -11.26 28.55 4.79
N LEU A 152 -11.76 29.74 4.48
CA LEU A 152 -12.43 30.59 5.47
C LEU A 152 -13.80 30.05 5.91
N ARG A 153 -14.55 29.37 5.02
CA ARG A 153 -15.79 28.66 5.42
C ARG A 153 -15.49 27.52 6.39
N GLU A 154 -14.47 26.73 6.11
CA GLU A 154 -14.01 25.64 6.98
C GLU A 154 -13.53 26.17 8.35
N LEU A 155 -12.75 27.26 8.33
CA LEU A 155 -12.28 27.91 9.55
C LEU A 155 -13.42 28.51 10.37
N ALA A 156 -14.41 29.12 9.71
CA ALA A 156 -15.61 29.65 10.36
C ALA A 156 -16.47 28.53 10.97
N ALA A 157 -16.57 27.36 10.34
CA ALA A 157 -17.29 26.21 10.90
C ALA A 157 -16.58 25.65 12.16
N ARG A 158 -15.25 25.61 12.17
CA ARG A 158 -14.47 25.16 13.35
C ARG A 158 -14.44 26.17 14.49
N HIS A 159 -14.47 27.47 14.16
CA HIS A 159 -14.43 28.56 15.13
C HIS A 159 -15.64 29.48 14.94
N PRO A 160 -16.87 28.99 15.22
CA PRO A 160 -18.11 29.68 14.86
C PRO A 160 -18.20 31.09 15.43
N ARG A 161 -17.58 31.34 16.59
CA ARG A 161 -17.60 32.59 17.36
C ARG A 161 -16.46 33.57 17.04
N ARG A 162 -15.53 33.23 16.14
CA ARG A 162 -14.35 34.07 15.88
C ARG A 162 -14.68 35.11 14.81
N GLU A 163 -15.03 36.32 15.25
CA GLU A 163 -15.54 37.40 14.38
C GLU A 163 -14.59 37.78 13.24
N ARG A 164 -13.27 37.76 13.48
CA ARG A 164 -12.26 38.09 12.48
C ARG A 164 -12.32 37.15 11.27
N VAL A 165 -12.56 35.86 11.48
CA VAL A 165 -12.76 34.87 10.41
C VAL A 165 -14.01 35.20 9.59
N ARG A 166 -15.12 35.57 10.26
CA ARG A 166 -16.36 35.99 9.60
C ARG A 166 -16.15 37.25 8.76
N GLY A 167 -15.42 38.24 9.28
CA GLY A 167 -15.07 39.46 8.55
C GLY A 167 -14.23 39.19 7.29
N LEU A 168 -13.23 38.32 7.39
CA LEU A 168 -12.42 37.90 6.24
C LEU A 168 -13.25 37.15 5.20
N LEU A 169 -14.16 36.27 5.63
CA LEU A 169 -15.08 35.55 4.74
C LEU A 169 -16.02 36.52 4.01
N MET A 170 -16.59 37.51 4.72
CA MET A 170 -17.43 38.55 4.12
C MET A 170 -16.68 39.36 3.06
N ARG A 171 -15.43 39.76 3.34
CA ARG A 171 -14.57 40.48 2.38
C ARG A 171 -14.23 39.61 1.16
N ALA A 172 -13.93 38.34 1.37
CA ALA A 172 -13.64 37.41 0.27
C ALA A 172 -14.87 37.16 -0.62
N LEU A 173 -16.03 36.88 -0.03
CA LEU A 173 -17.29 36.72 -0.76
C LEU A 173 -17.64 37.97 -1.57
N ALA A 174 -17.51 39.15 -0.98
CA ALA A 174 -17.75 40.40 -1.69
C ALA A 174 -16.79 40.63 -2.87
N ALA A 175 -15.49 40.34 -2.70
CA ALA A 175 -14.49 40.47 -3.75
C ALA A 175 -14.69 39.45 -4.91
N THR A 176 -15.37 38.33 -4.65
CA THR A 176 -15.79 37.36 -5.70
C THR A 176 -17.16 37.68 -6.32
N GLY A 177 -17.78 38.81 -5.96
CA GLY A 177 -19.11 39.22 -6.46
C GLY A 177 -20.30 38.59 -5.73
N GLN A 178 -20.06 37.81 -4.67
CA GLN A 178 -21.08 37.13 -3.84
C GLN A 178 -21.55 38.01 -2.67
N ARG A 179 -21.84 39.28 -2.94
CA ARG A 179 -22.20 40.27 -1.90
C ARG A 179 -23.48 39.92 -1.14
N ALA A 180 -24.49 39.39 -1.83
CA ALA A 180 -25.74 38.98 -1.18
C ALA A 180 -25.50 37.88 -0.13
N GLU A 181 -24.59 36.94 -0.43
CA GLU A 181 -24.20 35.89 0.49
C GLU A 181 -23.40 36.43 1.68
N ALA A 182 -22.49 37.38 1.46
CA ALA A 182 -21.77 38.05 2.54
C ALA A 182 -22.71 38.79 3.52
N LEU A 183 -23.75 39.46 3.00
CA LEU A 183 -24.75 40.16 3.83
C LEU A 183 -25.67 39.17 4.56
N ALA A 184 -26.06 38.07 3.91
CA ALA A 184 -26.84 37.00 4.54
C ALA A 184 -26.06 36.34 5.68
N GLY A 185 -24.78 36.03 5.48
CA GLY A 185 -23.91 35.45 6.51
C GLY A 185 -23.69 36.38 7.71
N TYR A 186 -23.63 37.69 7.50
CA TYR A 186 -23.60 38.66 8.60
C TYR A 186 -24.91 38.63 9.41
N ALA A 187 -26.06 38.59 8.75
CA ALA A 187 -27.37 38.58 9.41
C ALA A 187 -27.63 37.28 10.20
N GLU A 188 -27.13 36.15 9.68
CA GLU A 188 -27.16 34.86 10.37
C GLU A 188 -26.27 34.90 11.62
N PHE A 189 -25.01 35.28 11.47
CA PHE A 189 -24.06 35.35 12.60
C PHE A 189 -24.47 36.37 13.68
N SER A 190 -25.05 37.50 13.29
CA SER A 190 -25.57 38.50 14.24
C SER A 190 -26.70 37.94 15.10
N ARG A 191 -27.56 37.10 14.50
CA ARG A 191 -28.66 36.43 15.21
C ARG A 191 -28.12 35.38 16.18
N GLU A 192 -27.16 34.57 15.73
CA GLU A 192 -26.49 33.56 16.56
C GLU A 192 -25.82 34.19 17.80
N LEU A 193 -25.09 35.30 17.64
CA LEU A 193 -24.48 36.02 18.77
C LEU A 193 -25.51 36.60 19.74
N ALA A 194 -26.62 37.15 19.22
CA ALA A 194 -27.69 37.70 20.03
C ALA A 194 -28.44 36.59 20.81
N GLU A 195 -28.67 35.43 20.18
CA GLU A 195 -29.36 34.29 20.79
C GLU A 195 -28.50 33.55 21.82
N GLU A 196 -27.21 33.33 21.54
CA GLU A 196 -26.33 32.53 22.41
C GLU A 196 -25.64 33.36 23.51
N LEU A 197 -25.22 34.60 23.20
CA LEU A 197 -24.36 35.40 24.06
C LEU A 197 -25.00 36.72 24.49
N GLY A 198 -26.14 37.11 23.89
CA GLY A 198 -26.85 38.36 24.20
C GLY A 198 -26.08 39.62 23.82
N VAL A 199 -25.14 39.52 22.87
CA VAL A 199 -24.27 40.62 22.43
C VAL A 199 -24.41 40.87 20.93
N ASP A 200 -24.21 42.13 20.53
CA ASP A 200 -24.12 42.52 19.11
C ASP A 200 -22.71 42.22 18.56
N PRO A 201 -22.56 42.04 17.23
CA PRO A 201 -21.25 41.94 16.58
C PRO A 201 -20.31 43.10 16.92
N GLY A 202 -19.01 42.82 16.99
CA GLY A 202 -17.96 43.80 17.22
C GLY A 202 -17.91 44.94 16.20
N PRO A 203 -17.19 46.04 16.52
CA PRO A 203 -17.12 47.23 15.66
C PRO A 203 -16.51 46.94 14.28
N GLU A 204 -15.45 46.14 14.22
CA GLU A 204 -14.77 45.78 12.96
C GLU A 204 -15.70 45.03 11.98
N LEU A 205 -16.51 44.09 12.49
CA LEU A 205 -17.44 43.32 11.66
C LEU A 205 -18.62 44.19 11.17
N ARG A 206 -19.09 45.11 12.02
CA ARG A 206 -20.10 46.12 11.66
C ARG A 206 -19.60 47.08 10.60
N GLU A 207 -18.34 47.51 10.65
CA GLU A 207 -17.74 48.36 9.62
C GLU A 207 -17.69 47.66 8.26
N ILE A 208 -17.26 46.39 8.22
CA ILE A 208 -17.28 45.58 6.99
C ILE A 208 -18.71 45.46 6.44
N HIS A 209 -19.71 45.24 7.30
CA HIS A 209 -21.11 45.22 6.88
C HIS A 209 -21.56 46.55 6.26
N LEU A 210 -21.19 47.69 6.86
CA LEU A 210 -21.51 49.02 6.32
C LEU A 210 -20.77 49.34 5.00
N GLU A 211 -19.49 48.95 4.88
CA GLU A 211 -18.73 49.01 3.62
C GLU A 211 -19.45 48.24 2.52
N LEU A 212 -19.90 47.02 2.83
CA LEU A 212 -20.69 46.16 1.96
C LEU A 212 -22.13 46.63 1.74
N LEU A 213 -22.65 47.63 2.45
CA LEU A 213 -23.94 48.24 2.14
C LEU A 213 -23.77 49.50 1.27
N ARG A 214 -22.66 50.23 1.44
CA ARG A 214 -22.38 51.51 0.76
C ARG A 214 -21.69 51.39 -0.58
N ALA A 215 -20.98 50.30 -0.86
CA ALA A 215 -20.35 50.12 -2.17
C ALA A 215 -21.43 50.16 -3.28
N GLU A 216 -21.33 51.06 -4.25
CA GLU A 216 -22.04 50.86 -5.53
C GLU A 216 -21.41 49.66 -6.24
N PRO A 217 -22.17 48.88 -7.03
CA PRO A 217 -21.61 47.71 -7.70
C PRO A 217 -20.43 48.17 -8.56
N PRO A 218 -19.20 47.66 -8.35
CA PRO A 218 -18.17 47.81 -9.36
C PRO A 218 -18.74 47.14 -10.62
N ALA A 219 -18.81 47.88 -11.72
CA ALA A 219 -19.14 47.31 -13.01
C ALA A 219 -18.20 46.11 -13.22
N ALA A 220 -18.74 44.90 -13.25
CA ALA A 220 -17.95 43.71 -13.48
C ALA A 220 -17.08 43.95 -14.73
N PRO A 221 -15.76 43.68 -14.69
CA PRO A 221 -14.97 43.74 -15.91
C PRO A 221 -15.64 42.80 -16.91
N ARG A 222 -16.19 43.33 -18.00
CA ARG A 222 -16.76 42.51 -19.07
C ARG A 222 -15.66 41.55 -19.52
N ARG A 223 -15.80 40.26 -19.22
CA ARG A 223 -14.91 39.22 -19.74
C ARG A 223 -14.90 39.36 -21.27
N ARG A 224 -13.75 39.69 -21.85
CA ARG A 224 -13.57 39.78 -23.30
C ARG A 224 -13.44 38.34 -23.84
N GLY A 225 -14.33 37.89 -24.72
CA GLY A 225 -14.28 36.52 -25.27
C GLY A 225 -15.63 35.90 -25.63
N ASN A 226 -15.62 34.65 -26.11
CA ASN A 226 -16.80 33.83 -26.45
C ASN A 226 -16.98 32.59 -25.56
N LEU A 227 -16.21 32.47 -24.47
CA LEU A 227 -16.28 31.35 -23.53
C LEU A 227 -17.61 31.33 -22.76
N ARG A 228 -18.21 30.14 -22.63
CA ARG A 228 -19.45 29.93 -21.89
C ARG A 228 -19.18 29.72 -20.41
N THR A 229 -20.07 30.21 -19.54
CA THR A 229 -20.03 29.89 -18.11
C THR A 229 -20.28 28.38 -17.90
N PRO A 230 -19.40 27.67 -17.17
CA PRO A 230 -19.60 26.25 -16.88
C PRO A 230 -20.87 26.00 -16.05
N LEU A 231 -21.64 24.96 -16.40
CA LEU A 231 -22.88 24.57 -15.69
C LEU A 231 -22.65 23.54 -14.57
N THR A 232 -21.42 23.05 -14.42
CA THR A 232 -21.06 21.98 -13.50
C THR A 232 -19.71 22.27 -12.82
N SER A 233 -19.51 21.74 -11.61
CA SER A 233 -18.24 21.85 -10.86
C SER A 233 -17.06 21.34 -11.69
N PHE A 234 -15.89 21.98 -11.54
CA PHE A 234 -14.61 21.51 -12.09
C PHE A 234 -13.81 20.86 -10.95
N VAL A 235 -13.46 19.59 -11.10
CA VAL A 235 -12.90 18.75 -10.02
C VAL A 235 -11.45 18.41 -10.34
N GLY A 236 -10.55 18.69 -9.39
CA GLY A 236 -9.12 18.41 -9.50
C GLY A 236 -8.38 19.35 -10.47
N ARG A 237 -7.19 18.90 -10.91
CA ARG A 237 -6.33 19.55 -11.93
C ARG A 237 -5.56 20.80 -11.52
N THR A 238 -5.32 21.00 -10.22
CA THR A 238 -4.54 22.15 -9.73
C THR A 238 -3.13 22.17 -10.31
N THR A 239 -2.47 21.01 -10.36
CA THR A 239 -1.10 20.87 -10.88
C THR A 239 -1.02 21.16 -12.37
N GLU A 240 -1.97 20.70 -13.18
CA GLU A 240 -2.01 21.01 -14.61
C GLU A 240 -2.33 22.50 -14.86
N ILE A 241 -3.25 23.11 -14.09
CA ILE A 241 -3.52 24.55 -14.19
C ILE A 241 -2.25 25.36 -13.88
N GLU A 242 -1.53 25.02 -12.82
CA GLU A 242 -0.26 25.66 -12.46
C GLU A 242 0.79 25.48 -13.55
N ARG A 243 0.89 24.28 -14.13
CA ARG A 243 1.81 23.97 -15.23
C ARG A 243 1.51 24.80 -16.48
N ILE A 244 0.26 24.85 -16.91
CA ILE A 244 -0.17 25.65 -18.08
C ILE A 244 0.12 27.13 -17.83
N THR A 245 -0.16 27.61 -16.62
CA THR A 245 0.08 29.00 -16.22
C THR A 245 1.57 29.34 -16.23
N ALA A 246 2.43 28.42 -15.78
CA ALA A 246 3.88 28.57 -15.84
C ALA A 246 4.39 28.54 -17.29
N GLN A 247 3.94 27.59 -18.11
CA GLN A 247 4.33 27.47 -19.51
C GLN A 247 3.96 28.72 -20.33
N PHE A 248 2.80 29.34 -20.07
CA PHE A 248 2.42 30.61 -20.71
C PHE A 248 3.29 31.82 -20.32
N LYS A 249 4.20 31.69 -19.34
CA LYS A 249 5.21 32.73 -19.07
C LYS A 249 6.40 32.64 -20.02
N GLU A 250 6.70 31.44 -20.50
CA GLU A 250 7.92 31.14 -21.27
C GLU A 250 7.63 30.84 -22.75
N SER A 251 6.42 30.36 -23.07
CA SER A 251 5.99 29.94 -24.41
C SER A 251 4.70 30.64 -24.83
N ARG A 252 4.56 30.86 -26.14
CA ARG A 252 3.35 31.46 -26.75
C ARG A 252 2.37 30.41 -27.30
N LEU A 253 2.81 29.16 -27.46
CA LEU A 253 1.99 28.01 -27.80
C LEU A 253 2.09 26.98 -26.67
N VAL A 254 0.93 26.63 -26.10
CA VAL A 254 0.81 25.50 -25.18
C VAL A 254 -0.21 24.53 -25.76
N THR A 255 0.16 23.25 -25.88
CA THR A 255 -0.73 22.20 -26.38
C THR A 255 -1.05 21.21 -25.28
N LEU A 256 -2.33 21.08 -24.95
CA LEU A 256 -2.83 20.06 -24.03
C LEU A 256 -2.94 18.74 -24.77
N VAL A 257 -2.12 17.77 -24.39
CA VAL A 257 -2.04 16.42 -25.02
C VAL A 257 -2.55 15.38 -24.05
N GLY A 258 -3.32 14.40 -24.53
CA GLY A 258 -3.84 13.32 -23.67
C GLY A 258 -4.98 12.53 -24.31
N PRO A 259 -5.45 11.47 -23.65
CA PRO A 259 -6.44 10.55 -24.22
C PRO A 259 -7.81 11.22 -24.44
N GLY A 260 -8.62 10.62 -25.31
CA GLY A 260 -10.02 11.01 -25.50
C GLY A 260 -10.79 10.92 -24.17
N GLY A 261 -11.58 11.94 -23.84
CA GLY A 261 -12.36 11.96 -22.59
C GLY A 261 -11.58 12.35 -21.32
N ALA A 262 -10.27 12.66 -21.40
CA ALA A 262 -9.45 13.11 -20.25
C ALA A 262 -9.81 14.49 -19.69
N GLY A 263 -10.63 15.27 -20.42
CA GLY A 263 -11.08 16.59 -20.02
C GLY A 263 -10.24 17.76 -20.56
N LYS A 264 -9.44 17.57 -21.61
CA LYS A 264 -8.57 18.61 -22.22
C LYS A 264 -9.32 19.90 -22.56
N THR A 265 -10.45 19.82 -23.26
CA THR A 265 -11.32 20.96 -23.60
C THR A 265 -11.81 21.70 -22.35
N ARG A 266 -12.22 20.95 -21.31
CA ARG A 266 -12.69 21.52 -20.05
C ARG A 266 -11.56 22.24 -19.32
N LEU A 267 -10.37 21.64 -19.27
CA LEU A 267 -9.19 22.25 -18.67
C LEU A 267 -8.76 23.51 -19.43
N ALA A 268 -8.70 23.46 -20.77
CA ALA A 268 -8.35 24.60 -21.60
C ALA A 268 -9.31 25.78 -21.42
N THR A 269 -10.61 25.53 -21.44
CA THR A 269 -11.63 26.57 -21.25
C THR A 269 -11.64 27.12 -19.82
N THR A 270 -11.40 26.29 -18.80
CA THR A 270 -11.24 26.74 -17.41
C THR A 270 -10.04 27.66 -17.26
N VAL A 271 -8.86 27.26 -17.76
CA VAL A 271 -7.66 28.12 -17.70
C VAL A 271 -7.88 29.42 -18.48
N ALA A 272 -8.45 29.32 -19.68
CA ALA A 272 -8.68 30.47 -20.55
C ALA A 272 -9.69 31.47 -19.97
N ALA A 273 -10.64 31.02 -19.14
CA ALA A 273 -11.64 31.87 -18.50
C ALA A 273 -11.06 32.82 -17.43
N ASP A 274 -9.91 32.45 -16.85
CA ASP A 274 -9.21 33.23 -15.82
C ASP A 274 -8.07 34.09 -16.41
N LEU A 275 -7.86 34.04 -17.73
CA LEU A 275 -6.85 34.88 -18.39
C LEU A 275 -7.32 36.35 -18.46
N PRO A 276 -6.50 37.31 -18.00
CA PRO A 276 -6.92 38.70 -17.81
C PRO A 276 -7.21 39.47 -19.11
N ARG A 277 -6.79 38.94 -20.27
CA ARG A 277 -6.77 39.66 -21.56
C ARG A 277 -7.80 39.15 -22.57
N GLY A 278 -8.63 38.19 -22.16
CA GLY A 278 -9.70 37.62 -22.98
C GLY A 278 -9.26 36.44 -23.84
N ALA A 279 -10.17 35.51 -24.07
CA ALA A 279 -9.92 34.27 -24.79
C ALA A 279 -11.06 33.91 -25.75
N TRP A 280 -10.68 33.36 -26.90
CA TRP A 280 -11.60 32.97 -27.98
C TRP A 280 -11.44 31.49 -28.28
N LEU A 281 -12.50 30.73 -28.01
CA LEU A 281 -12.60 29.32 -28.34
C LEU A 281 -12.97 29.16 -29.82
N VAL A 282 -12.17 28.37 -30.50
CA VAL A 282 -12.39 27.89 -31.87
C VAL A 282 -12.58 26.38 -31.79
N GLU A 283 -13.83 25.93 -31.96
CA GLU A 283 -14.16 24.51 -31.96
C GLU A 283 -13.88 23.92 -33.34
N LEU A 284 -12.72 23.27 -33.52
CA LEU A 284 -12.34 22.69 -34.82
C LEU A 284 -13.04 21.38 -35.09
N ALA A 285 -13.66 20.75 -34.09
CA ALA A 285 -14.26 19.43 -34.23
C ALA A 285 -15.37 19.34 -35.30
N SER A 286 -15.99 20.45 -35.72
CA SER A 286 -16.97 20.48 -36.83
C SER A 286 -16.36 20.74 -38.20
N VAL A 287 -15.05 20.97 -38.29
CA VAL A 287 -14.32 21.26 -39.52
C VAL A 287 -13.89 19.94 -40.15
N ALA A 288 -14.36 19.66 -41.36
CA ALA A 288 -14.05 18.40 -42.06
C ALA A 288 -12.82 18.51 -42.97
N ASP A 289 -12.56 19.70 -43.53
CA ASP A 289 -11.45 19.99 -44.43
C ASP A 289 -10.47 20.97 -43.76
N GLY A 290 -9.18 20.65 -43.77
CA GLY A 290 -8.12 21.50 -43.21
C GLY A 290 -8.09 22.91 -43.84
N GLY A 291 -8.53 23.07 -45.08
CA GLY A 291 -8.64 24.36 -45.75
C GLY A 291 -9.62 25.34 -45.10
N ASP A 292 -10.57 24.85 -44.31
CA ASP A 292 -11.60 25.66 -43.64
C ASP A 292 -11.18 26.15 -42.24
N VAL A 293 -10.04 25.69 -41.72
CA VAL A 293 -9.54 26.05 -40.38
C VAL A 293 -9.34 27.58 -40.22
N PRO A 294 -8.72 28.32 -41.15
CA PRO A 294 -8.60 29.77 -41.04
C PRO A 294 -9.95 30.49 -41.02
N ALA A 295 -10.93 29.99 -41.78
CA ALA A 295 -12.28 30.55 -41.82
C ALA A 295 -13.03 30.32 -40.49
N ALA A 296 -12.83 29.17 -39.85
CA ALA A 296 -13.38 28.88 -38.53
C ALA A 296 -12.82 29.80 -37.43
N VAL A 297 -11.50 30.08 -37.46
CA VAL A 297 -10.87 31.04 -36.55
C VAL A 297 -11.42 32.46 -36.78
N LEU A 298 -11.53 32.88 -38.04
CA LEU A 298 -12.06 34.21 -38.39
C LEU A 298 -13.52 34.36 -37.94
N ALA A 299 -14.35 33.33 -38.11
CA ALA A 299 -15.73 33.31 -37.65
C ALA A 299 -15.85 33.44 -36.11
N ALA A 300 -14.96 32.81 -35.36
CA ALA A 300 -14.92 32.93 -33.90
C ALA A 300 -14.52 34.36 -33.44
N LEU A 301 -13.65 35.03 -34.22
CA LEU A 301 -13.20 36.41 -33.97
C LEU A 301 -14.19 37.48 -34.44
N GLY A 302 -15.04 37.20 -35.43
CA GLY A 302 -16.09 38.09 -35.96
C GLY A 302 -17.24 38.39 -34.97
N ASN A 303 -17.12 37.96 -33.72
CA ASN A 303 -18.09 38.25 -32.67
C ASN A 303 -18.12 39.76 -32.34
N PRO A 304 -19.29 40.41 -32.23
CA PRO A 304 -19.39 41.85 -31.92
C PRO A 304 -18.75 42.28 -30.58
N THR A 305 -18.35 41.33 -29.72
CA THR A 305 -17.57 41.58 -28.51
C THR A 305 -16.05 41.68 -28.74
N PHE A 306 -15.54 41.34 -29.93
CA PHE A 306 -14.11 41.48 -30.28
C PHE A 306 -13.77 42.93 -30.68
N PRO A 307 -12.64 43.51 -30.20
CA PRO A 307 -12.17 44.80 -30.69
C PRO A 307 -11.94 44.73 -32.21
N ASN A 308 -12.60 45.59 -32.99
CA ASN A 308 -12.58 45.58 -34.46
C ASN A 308 -13.28 44.40 -35.17
N GLY A 309 -14.07 43.57 -34.46
CA GLY A 309 -14.76 42.40 -35.05
C GLY A 309 -15.69 42.74 -36.22
N GLY A 310 -16.25 43.95 -36.25
CA GLY A 310 -17.08 44.46 -37.36
C GLY A 310 -16.30 44.95 -38.59
N GLN A 311 -14.98 45.07 -38.52
CA GLN A 311 -14.09 45.43 -39.65
C GLN A 311 -13.48 44.17 -40.29
N ALA A 312 -13.05 43.18 -39.48
CA ALA A 312 -12.53 41.90 -39.96
C ALA A 312 -13.56 41.08 -40.77
N ALA A 313 -14.86 41.18 -40.45
CA ALA A 313 -15.94 40.50 -41.18
C ALA A 313 -16.34 41.16 -42.52
N LYS A 314 -15.81 42.36 -42.84
CA LYS A 314 -16.15 43.14 -44.05
C LYS A 314 -15.13 43.04 -45.18
N ALA A 315 -13.97 42.42 -44.94
CA ALA A 315 -12.93 42.16 -45.93
C ALA A 315 -13.29 40.85 -46.67
N GLY A 316 -13.67 40.94 -47.95
CA GLY A 316 -14.32 39.87 -48.69
C GLY A 316 -13.38 39.03 -49.58
N GLY A 317 -13.48 37.70 -49.45
CA GLY A 317 -12.95 36.69 -50.39
C GLY A 317 -12.01 35.64 -49.75
N PRO A 318 -11.93 34.38 -50.24
CA PRO A 318 -11.07 33.32 -49.66
C PRO A 318 -9.56 33.67 -49.60
N ARG A 319 -9.10 34.60 -50.43
CA ARG A 319 -7.71 35.10 -50.44
C ARG A 319 -7.43 36.21 -49.43
N ASP A 320 -8.46 36.70 -48.72
CA ASP A 320 -8.37 37.78 -47.73
C ASP A 320 -8.57 37.28 -46.27
N THR A 321 -8.80 35.97 -46.07
CA THR A 321 -9.04 35.38 -44.74
C THR A 321 -7.82 35.49 -43.82
N MET A 322 -6.62 35.15 -44.32
CA MET A 322 -5.37 35.30 -43.55
C MET A 322 -5.02 36.76 -43.30
N GLY A 323 -5.25 37.65 -44.26
CA GLY A 323 -5.08 39.10 -44.11
C GLY A 323 -5.97 39.65 -42.98
N GLY A 324 -7.26 39.28 -42.98
CA GLY A 324 -8.20 39.63 -41.93
C GLY A 324 -7.84 39.06 -40.55
N LEU A 325 -7.29 37.85 -40.48
CA LEU A 325 -6.77 37.27 -39.24
C LEU A 325 -5.57 38.04 -38.69
N PHE A 326 -4.59 38.38 -39.55
CA PHE A 326 -3.44 39.17 -39.15
C PHE A 326 -3.86 40.57 -38.68
N GLU A 327 -4.76 41.25 -39.39
CA GLU A 327 -5.27 42.57 -38.98
C GLU A 327 -5.99 42.49 -37.62
N ALA A 328 -6.86 41.49 -37.43
CA ALA A 328 -7.60 41.28 -36.20
C ALA A 328 -6.69 40.98 -34.99
N LEU A 329 -5.62 40.20 -35.19
CA LEU A 329 -4.78 39.67 -34.11
C LEU A 329 -3.50 40.49 -33.85
N SER A 330 -3.07 41.36 -34.79
CA SER A 330 -1.83 42.14 -34.64
C SER A 330 -1.95 43.30 -33.62
N SER A 331 -3.16 43.82 -33.45
CA SER A 331 -3.45 44.96 -32.57
C SER A 331 -3.94 44.56 -31.18
N ALA A 332 -4.42 43.33 -31.01
CA ALA A 332 -5.03 42.82 -29.78
C ALA A 332 -4.09 41.89 -29.01
N GLU A 333 -4.00 42.09 -27.70
CA GLU A 333 -3.38 41.10 -26.82
C GLU A 333 -4.44 40.06 -26.45
N THR A 334 -4.29 38.83 -26.95
CA THR A 334 -5.40 37.87 -27.05
C THR A 334 -4.90 36.43 -26.99
N THR A 335 -5.71 35.55 -26.40
CA THR A 335 -5.47 34.10 -26.42
C THR A 335 -6.49 33.40 -27.32
N LEU A 336 -6.01 32.63 -28.29
CA LEU A 336 -6.83 31.70 -29.06
C LEU A 336 -6.81 30.33 -28.39
N VAL A 337 -7.99 29.73 -28.21
CA VAL A 337 -8.12 28.33 -27.78
C VAL A 337 -8.54 27.51 -28.99
N LEU A 338 -7.63 26.72 -29.55
CA LEU A 338 -7.90 25.81 -30.67
C LEU A 338 -8.30 24.44 -30.11
N ASP A 339 -9.56 24.04 -30.23
CA ASP A 339 -10.07 22.82 -29.59
C ASP A 339 -10.26 21.67 -30.58
N ASN A 340 -9.74 20.49 -30.24
CA ASN A 340 -9.74 19.23 -30.99
C ASN A 340 -8.95 19.29 -32.31
N CYS A 341 -7.67 19.63 -32.26
CA CYS A 341 -6.82 19.80 -33.44
C CYS A 341 -6.48 18.47 -34.16
N GLU A 342 -6.62 17.31 -33.52
CA GLU A 342 -6.07 16.01 -33.97
C GLU A 342 -6.53 15.53 -35.36
N HIS A 343 -7.67 15.97 -35.87
CA HIS A 343 -8.21 15.54 -37.16
C HIS A 343 -7.85 16.48 -38.32
N VAL A 344 -7.37 17.69 -38.00
CA VAL A 344 -6.91 18.73 -38.93
C VAL A 344 -5.54 19.24 -38.49
N ILE A 345 -4.73 18.34 -37.93
CA ILE A 345 -3.56 18.72 -37.14
C ILE A 345 -2.52 19.47 -37.97
N ASP A 346 -2.28 19.02 -39.20
CA ASP A 346 -1.40 19.69 -40.15
C ASP A 346 -1.89 21.13 -40.42
N ALA A 347 -3.17 21.31 -40.72
CA ALA A 347 -3.73 22.64 -40.99
C ALA A 347 -3.73 23.55 -39.76
N ALA A 348 -4.01 23.00 -38.57
CA ALA A 348 -3.94 23.73 -37.31
C ALA A 348 -2.50 24.14 -36.96
N ALA A 349 -1.53 23.27 -37.21
CA ALA A 349 -0.10 23.52 -37.03
C ALA A 349 0.40 24.64 -37.95
N HIS A 350 0.11 24.55 -39.25
CA HIS A 350 0.48 25.60 -40.21
C HIS A 350 -0.15 26.95 -39.84
N LEU A 351 -1.44 26.98 -39.47
CA LEU A 351 -2.09 28.21 -39.06
C LEU A 351 -1.49 28.80 -37.77
N ALA A 352 -1.21 27.96 -36.76
CA ALA A 352 -0.61 28.40 -35.52
C ALA A 352 0.79 28.98 -35.76
N GLU A 353 1.61 28.34 -36.60
CA GLU A 353 2.94 28.81 -36.98
C GLU A 353 2.89 30.18 -37.65
N GLU A 354 2.03 30.35 -38.68
CA GLU A 354 1.88 31.61 -39.39
C GLU A 354 1.40 32.75 -38.48
N LEU A 355 0.38 32.49 -37.64
CA LEU A 355 -0.17 33.49 -36.74
C LEU A 355 0.82 33.88 -35.63
N LEU A 356 1.54 32.93 -35.03
CA LEU A 356 2.54 33.21 -33.98
C LEU A 356 3.78 33.93 -34.53
N GLY A 357 4.11 33.71 -35.80
CA GLY A 357 5.17 34.42 -36.52
C GLY A 357 4.84 35.89 -36.78
N HIS A 358 3.59 36.21 -37.16
CA HIS A 358 3.18 37.57 -37.54
C HIS A 358 2.52 38.38 -36.41
N CYS A 359 1.98 37.72 -35.38
CA CYS A 359 1.30 38.38 -34.26
C CYS A 359 2.09 38.21 -32.94
N PRO A 360 2.98 39.16 -32.58
CA PRO A 360 3.87 39.01 -31.42
C PRO A 360 3.14 38.96 -30.07
N ARG A 361 1.92 39.51 -30.01
CA ARG A 361 1.07 39.59 -28.80
C ARG A 361 0.02 38.48 -28.72
N LEU A 362 0.01 37.53 -29.67
CA LEU A 362 -0.88 36.38 -29.68
C LEU A 362 -0.32 35.25 -28.81
N ARG A 363 -1.22 34.57 -28.10
CA ARG A 363 -0.97 33.27 -27.46
C ARG A 363 -1.98 32.25 -27.96
N VAL A 364 -1.55 31.00 -28.07
CA VAL A 364 -2.37 29.88 -28.52
C VAL A 364 -2.37 28.79 -27.44
N LEU A 365 -3.57 28.35 -27.06
CA LEU A 365 -3.82 27.18 -26.25
C LEU A 365 -4.50 26.13 -27.15
N ALA A 366 -3.79 25.09 -27.54
CA ALA A 366 -4.36 24.02 -28.35
C ALA A 366 -4.80 22.84 -27.47
N THR A 367 -5.87 22.14 -27.85
CA THR A 367 -6.18 20.80 -27.34
C THR A 367 -6.05 19.82 -28.50
N SER A 368 -5.28 18.76 -28.28
CA SER A 368 -5.01 17.73 -29.29
C SER A 368 -4.74 16.38 -28.61
N ARG A 369 -4.77 15.30 -29.39
CA ARG A 369 -4.36 13.97 -28.92
C ARG A 369 -2.87 13.69 -29.12
N GLU A 370 -2.26 14.40 -30.06
CA GLU A 370 -0.84 14.38 -30.38
C GLU A 370 -0.31 15.82 -30.55
N PRO A 371 1.01 16.06 -30.43
CA PRO A 371 1.62 17.38 -30.61
C PRO A 371 1.30 18.03 -31.96
N LEU A 372 1.19 19.37 -32.03
CA LEU A 372 1.11 20.08 -33.31
C LEU A 372 2.43 20.01 -34.09
N GLY A 373 3.56 19.80 -33.40
CA GLY A 373 4.85 19.52 -34.01
C GLY A 373 5.59 20.75 -34.54
N ILE A 374 5.27 21.95 -34.06
CA ILE A 374 5.90 23.21 -34.52
C ILE A 374 6.90 23.79 -33.50
N LEU A 375 7.84 24.60 -34.00
CA LEU A 375 8.89 25.20 -33.16
C LEU A 375 8.30 26.14 -32.08
N GLY A 376 8.69 25.94 -30.83
CA GLY A 376 8.22 26.75 -29.69
C GLY A 376 6.91 26.27 -29.07
N GLU A 377 6.46 25.07 -29.42
CA GLU A 377 5.36 24.36 -28.77
C GLU A 377 5.77 23.84 -27.38
N ALA A 378 5.03 24.24 -26.34
CA ALA A 378 5.13 23.64 -25.01
C ALA A 378 4.02 22.60 -24.79
N LEU A 379 4.41 21.34 -24.56
CA LEU A 379 3.46 20.27 -24.32
C LEU A 379 3.02 20.24 -22.85
N CYS A 380 1.72 20.12 -22.62
CA CYS A 380 1.15 19.88 -21.30
C CYS A 380 0.36 18.55 -21.33
N PRO A 381 0.96 17.45 -20.84
CA PRO A 381 0.26 16.18 -20.69
C PRO A 381 -0.92 16.31 -19.72
N VAL A 382 -2.08 15.79 -20.12
CA VAL A 382 -3.32 15.71 -19.35
C VAL A 382 -3.66 14.23 -19.12
N PRO A 383 -3.16 13.61 -18.03
CA PRO A 383 -3.46 12.21 -17.72
C PRO A 383 -4.94 12.05 -17.34
N PRO A 384 -5.50 10.84 -17.17
CA PRO A 384 -6.79 10.67 -16.49
C PRO A 384 -6.80 11.23 -15.05
N LEU A 385 -7.96 11.31 -14.40
CA LEU A 385 -8.03 11.79 -13.01
C LEU A 385 -7.38 10.79 -12.05
N PRO A 386 -6.60 11.26 -11.05
CA PRO A 386 -5.96 10.37 -10.09
C PRO A 386 -6.98 9.51 -9.33
N LEU A 387 -6.69 8.21 -9.25
CA LEU A 387 -7.37 7.22 -8.42
C LEU A 387 -6.80 7.25 -7.00
N PRO A 388 -7.51 6.71 -5.98
CA PRO A 388 -6.98 6.68 -4.62
C PRO A 388 -5.81 5.71 -4.50
N GLU A 389 -4.73 6.17 -3.87
CA GLU A 389 -3.57 5.34 -3.52
C GLU A 389 -3.86 4.45 -2.29
N PRO A 390 -3.19 3.29 -2.14
CA PRO A 390 -3.31 2.45 -0.95
C PRO A 390 -2.99 3.24 0.33
N GLY A 391 -3.94 3.29 1.27
CA GLY A 391 -3.80 4.02 2.54
C GLY A 391 -4.30 5.47 2.53
N GLU A 392 -4.69 6.03 1.38
CA GLU A 392 -5.32 7.35 1.31
C GLU A 392 -6.86 7.27 1.45
N PRO A 393 -7.51 8.24 2.12
CA PRO A 393 -8.96 8.25 2.20
C PRO A 393 -9.56 8.51 0.81
N ALA A 394 -10.24 7.50 0.26
CA ALA A 394 -10.72 7.49 -1.12
C ALA A 394 -11.62 8.67 -1.53
N GLY A 395 -12.31 9.31 -0.58
CA GLY A 395 -13.10 10.52 -0.82
C GLY A 395 -12.27 11.75 -1.27
N HIS A 396 -10.94 11.74 -1.12
CA HIS A 396 -10.08 12.82 -1.60
C HIS A 396 -9.65 12.66 -3.06
N SER A 397 -9.77 11.45 -3.64
CA SER A 397 -9.43 11.20 -5.04
C SER A 397 -10.29 12.06 -5.98
N PRO A 398 -9.69 12.82 -6.92
CA PRO A 398 -10.44 13.60 -7.90
C PRO A 398 -11.44 12.79 -8.73
N ALA A 399 -11.12 11.53 -9.06
CA ALA A 399 -12.01 10.64 -9.80
C ALA A 399 -13.27 10.29 -8.98
N VAL A 400 -13.09 9.89 -7.72
CA VAL A 400 -14.19 9.55 -6.80
C VAL A 400 -15.05 10.77 -6.49
N ARG A 401 -14.43 11.93 -6.30
CA ARG A 401 -15.13 13.21 -6.10
C ARG A 401 -15.97 13.59 -7.31
N LEU A 402 -15.42 13.47 -8.52
CA LEU A 402 -16.18 13.73 -9.74
C LEU A 402 -17.39 12.78 -9.84
N PHE A 403 -17.22 11.49 -9.52
CA PHE A 403 -18.33 10.54 -9.49
C PHE A 403 -19.40 10.98 -8.50
N ALA A 404 -19.03 11.29 -7.25
CA ALA A 404 -19.96 11.72 -6.21
C ALA A 404 -20.71 13.01 -6.58
N ASP A 405 -20.01 14.03 -7.08
CA ASP A 405 -20.60 15.30 -7.56
C ASP A 405 -21.66 15.05 -8.64
N ARG A 406 -21.39 14.12 -9.56
CA ARG A 406 -22.27 13.83 -10.70
C ARG A 406 -23.45 12.95 -10.30
N VAL A 407 -23.26 12.02 -9.36
CA VAL A 407 -24.35 11.22 -8.80
C VAL A 407 -25.29 12.10 -7.97
N ALA A 408 -24.77 12.99 -7.13
CA ALA A 408 -25.58 13.90 -6.33
C ALA A 408 -26.49 14.79 -7.20
N ALA A 409 -26.01 15.19 -8.39
CA ALA A 409 -26.79 15.97 -9.36
C ALA A 409 -27.97 15.20 -9.99
N VAL A 410 -27.90 13.86 -10.08
CA VAL A 410 -28.99 13.03 -10.64
C VAL A 410 -29.79 12.27 -9.58
N ARG A 411 -29.27 12.18 -8.35
CA ARG A 411 -29.89 11.52 -7.19
C ARG A 411 -29.63 12.36 -5.92
N PRO A 412 -30.52 13.30 -5.60
CA PRO A 412 -30.42 14.11 -4.39
C PRO A 412 -30.35 13.24 -3.13
N GLY A 413 -29.46 13.57 -2.20
CA GLY A 413 -29.24 12.82 -0.95
C GLY A 413 -28.24 11.66 -1.04
N PHE A 414 -27.59 11.45 -2.20
CA PHE A 414 -26.45 10.54 -2.29
C PHE A 414 -25.26 11.07 -1.47
N ALA A 415 -24.68 10.23 -0.62
CA ALA A 415 -23.47 10.51 0.14
C ALA A 415 -22.55 9.29 0.09
N LEU A 416 -21.24 9.53 0.20
CA LEU A 416 -20.26 8.45 0.33
C LEU A 416 -20.25 7.93 1.77
N ASP A 417 -20.50 6.64 1.92
CA ASP A 417 -20.31 5.83 3.14
C ASP A 417 -19.25 4.73 2.88
N GLU A 418 -18.91 3.91 3.87
CA GLU A 418 -17.86 2.88 3.71
C GLU A 418 -18.11 1.94 2.51
N ARG A 419 -19.36 1.49 2.31
CA ARG A 419 -19.71 0.53 1.25
C ARG A 419 -19.76 1.18 -0.12
N THR A 420 -20.39 2.35 -0.22
CA THR A 420 -20.52 3.10 -1.49
C THR A 420 -19.19 3.70 -1.92
N THR A 421 -18.29 4.00 -0.97
CA THR A 421 -16.91 4.41 -1.26
C THR A 421 -16.16 3.28 -1.96
N ALA A 422 -16.16 2.07 -1.41
CA ALA A 422 -15.49 0.93 -2.04
C ALA A 422 -16.00 0.67 -3.47
N MET A 423 -17.32 0.78 -3.69
CA MET A 423 -17.90 0.64 -5.03
C MET A 423 -17.57 1.81 -5.97
N ALA A 424 -17.55 3.05 -5.47
CA ALA A 424 -17.16 4.22 -6.26
C ALA A 424 -15.69 4.13 -6.70
N VAL A 425 -14.81 3.65 -5.82
CA VAL A 425 -13.40 3.36 -6.15
C VAL A 425 -13.31 2.32 -7.24
N GLU A 426 -14.01 1.20 -7.12
CA GLU A 426 -13.99 0.14 -8.14
C GLU A 426 -14.52 0.64 -9.49
N ILE A 427 -15.61 1.40 -9.51
CA ILE A 427 -16.14 2.03 -10.72
C ILE A 427 -15.11 2.98 -11.34
N CYS A 428 -14.52 3.89 -10.56
CA CYS A 428 -13.54 4.85 -11.07
C CYS A 428 -12.29 4.16 -11.60
N ARG A 429 -11.82 3.12 -10.91
CA ARG A 429 -10.68 2.28 -11.30
C ARG A 429 -10.94 1.58 -12.62
N ARG A 430 -12.09 0.92 -12.76
CA ARG A 430 -12.51 0.27 -14.00
C ARG A 430 -12.62 1.27 -15.15
N LEU A 431 -13.05 2.51 -14.88
CA LEU A 431 -13.18 3.56 -15.90
C LEU A 431 -11.89 4.37 -16.13
N ASP A 432 -10.73 3.84 -15.71
CA ASP A 432 -9.40 4.43 -15.88
C ASP A 432 -9.26 5.86 -15.32
N GLY A 433 -10.14 6.31 -14.44
CA GLY A 433 -10.19 7.71 -14.02
C GLY A 433 -10.60 8.69 -15.14
N LEU A 434 -11.12 8.23 -16.28
CA LEU A 434 -11.52 9.09 -17.40
C LEU A 434 -12.77 9.91 -17.02
N PRO A 435 -12.70 11.25 -16.95
CA PRO A 435 -13.83 12.09 -16.54
C PRO A 435 -15.12 11.81 -17.29
N LEU A 436 -15.05 11.69 -18.62
CA LEU A 436 -16.24 11.44 -19.44
C LEU A 436 -16.89 10.09 -19.13
N ALA A 437 -16.08 9.05 -18.92
CA ALA A 437 -16.58 7.72 -18.59
C ALA A 437 -17.26 7.71 -17.21
N ILE A 438 -16.64 8.40 -16.25
CA ILE A 438 -17.18 8.61 -14.89
C ILE A 438 -18.53 9.33 -14.95
N GLU A 439 -18.65 10.39 -15.76
CA GLU A 439 -19.91 11.13 -15.92
C GLU A 439 -21.02 10.28 -16.52
N LEU A 440 -20.70 9.43 -17.51
CA LEU A 440 -21.66 8.49 -18.11
C LEU A 440 -22.11 7.43 -17.09
N ALA A 441 -21.20 6.90 -16.27
CA ALA A 441 -21.53 5.94 -15.22
C ALA A 441 -22.39 6.57 -14.12
N ALA A 442 -22.04 7.80 -13.68
CA ALA A 442 -22.83 8.55 -12.72
C ALA A 442 -24.26 8.79 -13.22
N ALA A 443 -24.46 9.06 -14.52
CA ALA A 443 -25.79 9.22 -15.10
C ALA A 443 -26.66 7.95 -14.99
N ARG A 444 -26.05 6.75 -14.97
CA ARG A 444 -26.78 5.47 -14.79
C ARG A 444 -27.30 5.25 -13.37
N MET A 445 -26.76 5.97 -12.38
CA MET A 445 -27.21 5.90 -10.99
C MET A 445 -28.62 6.44 -10.75
N ARG A 446 -29.27 7.02 -11.79
CA ARG A 446 -30.70 7.33 -11.79
C ARG A 446 -31.57 6.07 -11.71
N SER A 447 -31.10 4.96 -12.31
CA SER A 447 -31.87 3.73 -12.47
C SER A 447 -31.18 2.49 -11.89
N LEU A 448 -29.89 2.57 -11.53
CA LEU A 448 -29.08 1.48 -11.01
C LEU A 448 -28.39 1.89 -9.69
N THR A 449 -28.07 0.91 -8.84
CA THR A 449 -27.20 1.13 -7.67
C THR A 449 -25.71 1.06 -8.06
N ALA A 450 -24.81 1.48 -7.16
CA ALA A 450 -23.37 1.47 -7.42
C ALA A 450 -22.85 0.04 -7.66
N GLU A 451 -23.33 -0.92 -6.86
CA GLU A 451 -23.01 -2.35 -7.00
C GLU A 451 -23.47 -2.88 -8.36
N GLN A 452 -24.67 -2.48 -8.79
CA GLN A 452 -25.24 -2.88 -10.07
C GLN A 452 -24.52 -2.29 -11.28
N VAL A 453 -23.95 -1.08 -11.13
CA VAL A 453 -23.08 -0.47 -12.14
C VAL A 453 -21.75 -1.21 -12.18
N ALA A 454 -21.08 -1.39 -11.05
CA ALA A 454 -19.79 -2.08 -10.95
C ALA A 454 -19.82 -3.49 -11.59
N ALA A 455 -20.85 -4.29 -11.27
CA ALA A 455 -21.04 -5.64 -11.78
C ALA A 455 -21.35 -5.71 -13.29
N ARG A 456 -21.73 -4.59 -13.93
CA ARG A 456 -22.06 -4.53 -15.37
C ARG A 456 -20.97 -3.84 -16.19
N LEU A 457 -19.89 -3.37 -15.57
CA LEU A 457 -18.77 -2.73 -16.26
C LEU A 457 -17.90 -3.71 -17.06
N ASP A 458 -18.16 -5.02 -17.00
CA ASP A 458 -17.56 -6.00 -17.92
C ASP A 458 -18.08 -5.83 -19.36
N ASP A 459 -19.29 -5.26 -19.54
CA ASP A 459 -19.86 -4.84 -20.83
C ASP A 459 -20.13 -3.33 -20.81
N ARG A 460 -19.08 -2.54 -20.49
CA ARG A 460 -19.20 -1.08 -20.29
C ARG A 460 -19.71 -0.34 -21.51
N PHE A 461 -19.44 -0.80 -22.73
CA PHE A 461 -19.91 -0.14 -23.95
C PHE A 461 -21.42 -0.24 -24.12
N ARG A 462 -22.02 -1.38 -23.78
CA ARG A 462 -23.48 -1.54 -23.74
C ARG A 462 -24.09 -0.74 -22.59
N LEU A 463 -23.47 -0.79 -21.41
CA LEU A 463 -23.94 -0.06 -20.23
C LEU A 463 -23.91 1.46 -20.46
N LEU A 464 -22.88 2.01 -21.10
CA LEU A 464 -22.65 3.46 -21.24
C LEU A 464 -23.10 4.04 -22.59
N GLY A 465 -24.03 3.37 -23.29
CA GLY A 465 -24.54 3.80 -24.59
C GLY A 465 -25.53 4.98 -24.60
N GLY A 466 -25.79 5.66 -23.48
CA GLY A 466 -26.79 6.73 -23.38
C GLY A 466 -26.26 7.98 -22.68
N GLY A 467 -25.59 8.86 -23.44
CA GLY A 467 -25.09 10.16 -22.96
C GLY A 467 -26.01 11.34 -23.23
N SER A 468 -25.50 12.56 -23.02
CA SER A 468 -26.25 13.82 -23.20
C SER A 468 -26.75 14.01 -24.63
N ARG A 469 -28.04 14.34 -24.80
CA ARG A 469 -28.65 14.64 -26.11
C ARG A 469 -28.05 15.87 -26.81
N THR A 470 -27.33 16.72 -26.07
CA THR A 470 -26.71 17.95 -26.58
C THR A 470 -25.20 17.82 -26.81
N ALA A 471 -24.59 16.67 -26.46
CA ALA A 471 -23.21 16.40 -26.81
C ALA A 471 -23.10 16.02 -28.29
N LEU A 472 -21.99 16.38 -28.94
CA LEU A 472 -21.66 15.97 -30.31
C LEU A 472 -21.78 14.44 -30.44
N PRO A 473 -22.29 13.89 -31.57
CA PRO A 473 -22.51 12.44 -31.75
C PRO A 473 -21.33 11.56 -31.30
N ARG A 474 -20.10 12.01 -31.55
CA ARG A 474 -18.83 11.38 -31.15
C ARG A 474 -18.54 11.33 -29.64
N HIS A 475 -19.17 12.19 -28.83
CA HIS A 475 -19.02 12.24 -27.36
C HIS A 475 -20.27 11.69 -26.63
N GLN A 476 -21.26 11.15 -27.35
CA GLN A 476 -22.50 10.65 -26.76
C GLN A 476 -22.34 9.30 -26.07
N THR A 477 -21.35 8.50 -26.46
CA THR A 477 -21.08 7.19 -25.85
C THR A 477 -19.59 6.98 -25.66
N LEU A 478 -19.22 6.17 -24.67
CA LEU A 478 -17.81 5.79 -24.46
C LEU A 478 -17.23 5.10 -25.70
N ARG A 479 -18.03 4.26 -26.38
CA ARG A 479 -17.62 3.59 -27.63
C ARG A 479 -17.32 4.58 -28.75
N ALA A 480 -18.10 5.64 -28.89
CA ALA A 480 -17.90 6.64 -29.96
C ALA A 480 -16.60 7.45 -29.78
N VAL A 481 -16.21 7.76 -28.54
CA VAL A 481 -14.97 8.48 -28.22
C VAL A 481 -13.74 7.63 -28.51
N VAL A 482 -13.81 6.34 -28.18
CA VAL A 482 -12.73 5.38 -28.43
C VAL A 482 -12.65 5.03 -29.92
N ALA A 483 -13.79 4.79 -30.59
CA ALA A 483 -13.84 4.51 -32.03
C ALA A 483 -13.25 5.67 -32.85
N TRP A 484 -13.63 6.91 -32.55
CA TRP A 484 -13.00 8.09 -33.16
C TRP A 484 -11.49 8.12 -32.92
N SER A 485 -11.08 7.74 -31.72
CA SER A 485 -9.66 7.72 -31.37
C SER A 485 -8.86 6.65 -32.14
N TRP A 486 -9.55 5.63 -32.60
CA TRP A 486 -9.04 4.46 -33.32
C TRP A 486 -9.05 4.65 -34.84
N ASP A 487 -10.05 5.35 -35.37
CA ASP A 487 -10.21 5.64 -36.80
C ASP A 487 -9.08 6.52 -37.36
N LEU A 488 -8.46 7.34 -36.50
CA LEU A 488 -7.30 8.20 -36.82
C LEU A 488 -5.96 7.45 -36.87
N LEU A 489 -5.93 6.15 -36.55
CA LEU A 489 -4.73 5.33 -36.66
C LEU A 489 -4.50 4.86 -38.09
N GLY A 490 -3.23 4.88 -38.51
CA GLY A 490 -2.78 4.17 -39.70
C GLY A 490 -2.89 2.66 -39.53
N ASP A 491 -2.83 1.90 -40.63
CA ASP A 491 -3.09 0.45 -40.61
C ASP A 491 -2.12 -0.31 -39.69
N ASP A 492 -0.82 0.01 -39.73
CA ASP A 492 0.20 -0.63 -38.89
C ASP A 492 0.07 -0.26 -37.40
N GLU A 493 -0.26 1.00 -37.10
CA GLU A 493 -0.50 1.47 -35.74
C GLU A 493 -1.74 0.80 -35.13
N ARG A 494 -2.79 0.65 -35.94
CA ARG A 494 -4.03 -0.03 -35.55
C ARG A 494 -3.76 -1.50 -35.25
N ALA A 495 -3.01 -2.19 -36.12
CA ALA A 495 -2.61 -3.58 -35.89
C ALA A 495 -1.81 -3.74 -34.59
N LEU A 496 -0.90 -2.81 -34.28
CA LEU A 496 -0.18 -2.83 -32.99
C LEU A 496 -1.10 -2.54 -31.80
N ALA A 497 -1.99 -1.56 -31.90
CA ALA A 497 -2.94 -1.25 -30.83
C ALA A 497 -3.84 -2.44 -30.49
N GLU A 498 -4.27 -3.20 -31.51
CA GLU A 498 -5.00 -4.45 -31.35
C GLU A 498 -4.17 -5.52 -30.62
N ARG A 499 -2.91 -5.71 -31.04
CA ARG A 499 -1.99 -6.65 -30.37
C ARG A 499 -1.74 -6.28 -28.92
N LEU A 500 -1.60 -4.98 -28.61
CA LEU A 500 -1.43 -4.50 -27.25
C LEU A 500 -2.67 -4.71 -26.37
N ALA A 501 -3.85 -4.89 -26.98
CA ALA A 501 -5.10 -5.08 -26.26
C ALA A 501 -5.11 -6.36 -25.40
N VAL A 502 -4.24 -7.34 -25.67
CA VAL A 502 -4.18 -8.58 -24.89
C VAL A 502 -3.46 -8.45 -23.55
N PHE A 503 -2.69 -7.38 -23.31
CA PHE A 503 -1.93 -7.18 -22.08
C PHE A 503 -2.76 -6.44 -21.02
N PRO A 504 -3.22 -7.09 -19.94
CA PRO A 504 -4.03 -6.45 -18.90
C PRO A 504 -3.27 -5.42 -18.05
N ALA A 505 -1.96 -5.59 -17.86
CA ALA A 505 -1.16 -4.79 -16.92
C ALA A 505 -0.02 -4.02 -17.62
N GLY A 506 -0.19 -3.74 -18.92
CA GLY A 506 0.88 -3.22 -19.76
C GLY A 506 1.96 -4.26 -20.06
N ALA A 507 3.01 -3.84 -20.75
CA ALA A 507 4.02 -4.74 -21.28
C ALA A 507 5.40 -4.05 -21.36
N THR A 508 6.45 -4.85 -21.25
CA THR A 508 7.82 -4.46 -21.62
C THR A 508 7.97 -4.45 -23.14
N LEU A 509 8.99 -3.74 -23.66
CA LEU A 509 9.26 -3.72 -25.10
C LEU A 509 9.45 -5.14 -25.66
N ASP A 510 10.22 -6.00 -24.99
CA ASP A 510 10.43 -7.41 -25.39
C ASP A 510 9.11 -8.18 -25.57
N ALA A 511 8.13 -7.96 -24.69
CA ALA A 511 6.82 -8.60 -24.77
C ALA A 511 5.99 -8.08 -25.96
N ILE A 512 6.12 -6.79 -26.25
CA ILE A 512 5.44 -6.12 -27.37
C ILE A 512 6.03 -6.57 -28.70
N GLU A 513 7.36 -6.64 -28.80
CA GLU A 513 8.05 -7.15 -29.98
C GLU A 513 7.68 -8.63 -30.25
N HIS A 514 7.45 -9.43 -29.20
CA HIS A 514 7.04 -10.82 -29.36
C HIS A 514 5.65 -10.98 -30.02
N VAL A 515 4.73 -10.05 -29.78
CA VAL A 515 3.42 -10.04 -30.47
C VAL A 515 3.48 -9.28 -31.80
N GLY A 516 4.67 -8.89 -32.25
CA GLY A 516 4.93 -8.27 -33.55
C GLY A 516 4.91 -6.74 -33.55
N GLY A 517 5.15 -6.09 -32.41
CA GLY A 517 5.34 -4.63 -32.35
C GLY A 517 6.78 -4.19 -32.65
N THR A 518 6.97 -2.88 -32.82
CA THR A 518 8.28 -2.23 -32.97
C THR A 518 8.32 -0.97 -32.10
N LEU A 519 9.52 -0.51 -31.75
CA LEU A 519 9.68 0.73 -30.99
C LEU A 519 9.07 1.94 -31.70
N ASP A 520 9.23 2.05 -33.03
CA ASP A 520 8.70 3.18 -33.81
C ASP A 520 7.17 3.25 -33.77
N LEU A 521 6.49 2.11 -33.97
CA LEU A 521 5.02 2.03 -33.89
C LEU A 521 4.53 2.28 -32.46
N LEU A 522 5.27 1.80 -31.46
CA LEU A 522 4.95 2.02 -30.06
C LEU A 522 5.07 3.50 -29.67
N SER A 523 6.12 4.18 -30.14
CA SER A 523 6.28 5.63 -30.00
C SER A 523 5.13 6.39 -30.64
N ALA A 524 4.69 6.00 -31.86
CA ALA A 524 3.53 6.61 -32.50
C ALA A 524 2.23 6.46 -31.67
N LEU A 525 2.00 5.29 -31.07
CA LEU A 525 0.86 5.07 -30.17
C LEU A 525 0.95 5.85 -28.85
N VAL A 526 2.17 6.10 -28.36
CA VAL A 526 2.43 6.97 -27.20
C VAL A 526 2.14 8.42 -27.54
N ASP A 527 2.63 8.92 -28.69
CA ASP A 527 2.40 10.29 -29.16
C ASP A 527 0.90 10.56 -29.35
N LYS A 528 0.14 9.56 -29.82
CA LYS A 528 -1.32 9.60 -29.99
C LYS A 528 -2.12 9.34 -28.70
N SER A 529 -1.43 9.24 -27.57
CA SER A 529 -2.01 9.02 -26.24
C SER A 529 -2.89 7.77 -26.12
N LEU A 530 -2.66 6.72 -26.94
CA LEU A 530 -3.33 5.41 -26.81
C LEU A 530 -2.60 4.49 -25.85
N VAL A 531 -1.29 4.69 -25.73
CA VAL A 531 -0.38 3.98 -24.84
C VAL A 531 0.34 4.99 -23.96
N GLN A 532 0.53 4.65 -22.69
CA GLN A 532 1.24 5.47 -21.71
C GLN A 532 2.54 4.78 -21.32
N VAL A 533 3.59 5.57 -21.14
CA VAL A 533 4.84 5.10 -20.53
C VAL A 533 4.67 5.20 -19.02
N ALA A 534 4.64 4.05 -18.34
CA ALA A 534 4.60 3.96 -16.88
C ALA A 534 6.01 4.09 -16.28
N GLU A 535 6.14 4.04 -14.95
CA GLU A 535 7.46 3.97 -14.29
C GLU A 535 8.17 2.63 -14.58
N GLY A 536 9.46 2.70 -14.90
CA GLY A 536 10.18 1.60 -15.57
C GLY A 536 9.81 1.53 -17.07
N PRO A 537 10.60 0.93 -17.97
CA PRO A 537 10.35 0.90 -19.42
C PRO A 537 9.12 0.04 -19.80
N ARG A 538 7.93 0.43 -19.32
CA ARG A 538 6.66 -0.28 -19.47
C ARG A 538 5.66 0.59 -20.18
N TYR A 539 4.90 -0.05 -21.05
CA TYR A 539 3.92 0.57 -21.90
C TYR A 539 2.54 0.03 -21.56
N ARG A 540 1.62 0.91 -21.20
CA ARG A 540 0.28 0.55 -20.74
C ARG A 540 -0.78 1.19 -21.62
N MET A 541 -1.68 0.36 -22.14
CA MET A 541 -2.91 0.83 -22.78
C MET A 541 -3.98 1.06 -21.71
N LEU A 542 -4.79 2.11 -21.85
CA LEU A 542 -5.94 2.32 -20.96
C LEU A 542 -6.94 1.18 -21.11
N GLU A 543 -7.54 0.72 -20.01
CA GLU A 543 -8.44 -0.44 -19.97
C GLU A 543 -9.59 -0.29 -20.97
N THR A 544 -10.13 0.92 -21.09
CA THR A 544 -11.22 1.23 -22.00
C THR A 544 -10.82 1.08 -23.48
N ILE A 545 -9.60 1.46 -23.86
CA ILE A 545 -9.08 1.29 -25.23
C ILE A 545 -8.76 -0.18 -25.47
N ARG A 546 -8.18 -0.83 -24.46
CA ARG A 546 -7.85 -2.26 -24.45
C ARG A 546 -9.09 -3.11 -24.73
N GLU A 547 -10.18 -2.90 -24.01
CA GLU A 547 -11.44 -3.63 -24.23
C GLU A 547 -12.03 -3.40 -25.63
N TYR A 548 -11.94 -2.17 -26.15
CA TYR A 548 -12.39 -1.88 -27.51
C TYR A 548 -11.58 -2.68 -28.54
N GLY A 549 -10.24 -2.71 -28.39
CA GLY A 549 -9.37 -3.52 -29.23
C GLY A 549 -9.68 -5.02 -29.12
N GLN A 550 -9.94 -5.54 -27.92
CA GLN A 550 -10.33 -6.94 -27.73
C GLN A 550 -11.67 -7.26 -28.39
N ALA A 551 -12.66 -6.35 -28.33
CA ALA A 551 -13.95 -6.53 -28.98
C ALA A 551 -13.80 -6.61 -30.51
N LEU A 552 -12.98 -5.74 -31.11
CA LEU A 552 -12.69 -5.79 -32.55
C LEU A 552 -11.98 -7.09 -32.95
N LEU A 553 -10.99 -7.53 -32.17
CA LEU A 553 -10.31 -8.79 -32.40
C LEU A 553 -11.24 -10.00 -32.26
N ALA A 554 -12.19 -9.95 -31.32
CA ALA A 554 -13.19 -10.99 -31.15
C ALA A 554 -14.17 -11.03 -32.33
N GLU A 555 -14.64 -9.87 -32.81
CA GLU A 555 -15.51 -9.74 -33.99
C GLU A 555 -14.84 -10.35 -35.26
N ARG A 556 -13.52 -10.23 -35.38
CA ARG A 556 -12.73 -10.84 -36.49
C ARG A 556 -12.25 -12.27 -36.24
N GLY A 557 -12.42 -12.81 -35.02
CA GLY A 557 -11.96 -14.15 -34.65
C GLY A 557 -10.44 -14.29 -34.42
N GLU A 558 -9.70 -13.18 -34.28
CA GLU A 558 -8.24 -13.17 -34.14
C GLU A 558 -7.76 -13.13 -32.68
N LEU A 559 -8.67 -12.83 -31.73
CA LEU A 559 -8.34 -12.66 -30.31
C LEU A 559 -7.68 -13.91 -29.69
N ALA A 560 -8.15 -15.11 -30.05
CA ALA A 560 -7.64 -16.36 -29.49
C ALA A 560 -6.17 -16.61 -29.87
N GLY A 561 -5.78 -16.32 -31.11
CA GLY A 561 -4.40 -16.47 -31.59
C GLY A 561 -3.43 -15.52 -30.88
N LEU A 562 -3.85 -14.27 -30.64
CA LEU A 562 -3.02 -13.30 -29.92
C LEU A 562 -2.90 -13.63 -28.42
N ARG A 563 -3.97 -14.08 -27.76
CA ARG A 563 -3.90 -14.56 -26.38
C ARG A 563 -2.99 -15.79 -26.25
N ALA A 564 -2.95 -16.67 -27.25
CA ALA A 564 -2.00 -17.77 -27.30
C ALA A 564 -0.53 -17.30 -27.41
N ALA A 565 -0.25 -16.31 -28.28
CA ALA A 565 1.09 -15.72 -28.40
C ALA A 565 1.54 -15.03 -27.10
N HIS A 566 0.63 -14.29 -26.45
CA HIS A 566 0.82 -13.70 -25.13
C HIS A 566 1.15 -14.78 -24.08
N ALA A 567 0.34 -15.83 -23.98
CA ALA A 567 0.57 -16.93 -23.03
C ALA A 567 1.91 -17.64 -23.29
N ALA A 568 2.28 -17.84 -24.56
CA ALA A 568 3.58 -18.42 -24.93
C ALA A 568 4.76 -17.55 -24.48
N TYR A 569 4.65 -16.21 -24.56
CA TYR A 569 5.68 -15.32 -24.05
C TYR A 569 5.87 -15.45 -22.54
N TYR A 570 4.79 -15.36 -21.78
CA TYR A 570 4.85 -15.40 -20.32
C TYR A 570 5.21 -16.80 -19.77
N LEU A 571 4.84 -17.86 -20.49
CA LEU A 571 5.34 -19.21 -20.22
C LEU A 571 6.86 -19.29 -20.36
N ARG A 572 7.43 -18.78 -21.47
CA ARG A 572 8.89 -18.77 -21.63
C ARG A 572 9.58 -17.92 -20.58
N LEU A 573 9.00 -16.79 -20.20
CA LEU A 573 9.53 -15.95 -19.12
C LEU A 573 9.56 -16.72 -17.80
N ALA A 574 8.46 -17.39 -17.44
CA ALA A 574 8.37 -18.18 -16.20
C ALA A 574 9.36 -19.35 -16.21
N GLU A 575 9.45 -20.11 -17.31
CA GLU A 575 10.41 -21.22 -17.45
C GLU A 575 11.86 -20.75 -17.42
N THR A 576 12.15 -19.56 -17.96
CA THR A 576 13.49 -18.96 -17.87
C THR A 576 13.80 -18.55 -16.43
N ALA A 577 12.82 -18.04 -15.70
CA ALA A 577 12.98 -17.56 -14.33
C ALA A 577 13.15 -18.69 -13.31
N GLU A 578 12.49 -19.84 -13.52
CA GLU A 578 12.40 -20.95 -12.54
C GLU A 578 13.76 -21.33 -11.91
N PRO A 579 14.84 -21.58 -12.67
CA PRO A 579 16.12 -21.97 -12.08
C PRO A 579 16.76 -20.85 -11.27
N TYR A 580 16.56 -19.59 -11.67
CA TYR A 580 17.14 -18.44 -10.99
C TYR A 580 16.42 -18.07 -9.70
N VAL A 581 15.12 -18.37 -9.62
CA VAL A 581 14.32 -18.24 -8.38
C VAL A 581 14.88 -19.13 -7.27
N ARG A 582 15.58 -20.23 -7.61
CA ARG A 582 16.26 -21.14 -6.67
C ARG A 582 17.78 -20.89 -6.56
N SER A 583 18.26 -19.68 -6.87
CA SER A 583 19.70 -19.36 -6.93
C SER A 583 20.04 -18.01 -6.29
N GLY A 584 21.33 -17.65 -6.26
CA GLY A 584 21.81 -16.32 -5.88
C GLY A 584 21.16 -15.13 -6.62
N ALA A 585 20.66 -15.35 -7.84
CA ALA A 585 19.97 -14.35 -8.65
C ALA A 585 18.47 -14.19 -8.32
N GLN A 586 17.99 -14.77 -7.21
CA GLN A 586 16.58 -14.81 -6.84
C GLN A 586 15.92 -13.43 -6.77
N ARG A 587 16.53 -12.42 -6.12
CA ARG A 587 15.93 -11.08 -5.94
C ARG A 587 15.54 -10.38 -7.24
N PRO A 588 16.43 -10.17 -8.23
CA PRO A 588 16.07 -9.51 -9.47
C PRO A 588 15.02 -10.31 -10.28
N TRP A 589 15.02 -11.64 -10.20
CA TRP A 589 14.03 -12.47 -10.87
C TRP A 589 12.65 -12.44 -10.21
N VAL A 590 12.58 -12.48 -8.87
CA VAL A 590 11.33 -12.30 -8.12
C VAL A 590 10.73 -10.93 -8.42
N ALA A 591 11.53 -9.85 -8.38
CA ALA A 591 11.05 -8.50 -8.73
C ALA A 591 10.53 -8.41 -10.17
N ARG A 592 11.16 -9.11 -11.12
CA ARG A 592 10.68 -9.21 -12.51
C ARG A 592 9.35 -9.97 -12.61
N LEU A 593 9.21 -11.08 -11.89
CA LEU A 593 7.97 -11.86 -11.84
C LEU A 593 6.84 -11.09 -11.15
N ASP A 594 7.13 -10.29 -10.12
CA ASP A 594 6.15 -9.40 -9.47
C ASP A 594 5.61 -8.36 -10.45
N ALA A 595 6.49 -7.73 -11.23
CA ALA A 595 6.07 -6.76 -12.24
C ALA A 595 5.15 -7.39 -13.32
N GLU A 596 5.37 -8.65 -13.66
CA GLU A 596 4.62 -9.37 -14.70
C GLU A 596 3.50 -10.28 -14.14
N HIS A 597 3.20 -10.19 -12.84
CA HIS A 597 2.30 -11.14 -12.17
C HIS A 597 0.91 -11.20 -12.82
N ASP A 598 0.31 -10.05 -13.08
CA ASP A 598 -1.03 -9.96 -13.67
C ASP A 598 -1.08 -10.50 -15.11
N ASN A 599 -0.01 -10.29 -15.89
CA ASN A 599 0.10 -10.83 -17.23
C ASN A 599 0.23 -12.37 -17.20
N MET A 600 0.99 -12.91 -16.24
CA MET A 600 1.09 -14.36 -16.04
C MET A 600 -0.22 -14.99 -15.55
N LEU A 601 -0.97 -14.31 -14.68
CA LEU A 601 -2.31 -14.77 -14.28
C LEU A 601 -3.29 -14.76 -15.46
N ALA A 602 -3.27 -13.72 -16.29
CA ALA A 602 -4.10 -13.68 -17.49
C ALA A 602 -3.74 -14.78 -18.49
N ALA A 603 -2.46 -15.11 -18.62
CA ALA A 603 -2.01 -16.25 -19.42
C ALA A 603 -2.53 -17.59 -18.87
N LEU A 604 -2.48 -17.78 -17.54
CA LEU A 604 -3.02 -18.98 -16.88
C LEU A 604 -4.53 -19.12 -17.09
N HIS A 605 -5.27 -18.03 -16.87
CA HIS A 605 -6.72 -18.01 -17.01
C HIS A 605 -7.14 -18.29 -18.46
N TRP A 606 -6.50 -17.66 -19.44
CA TRP A 606 -6.74 -17.94 -20.85
C TRP A 606 -6.47 -19.41 -21.19
N ALA A 607 -5.37 -19.99 -20.70
CA ALA A 607 -5.06 -21.39 -20.97
C ALA A 607 -6.13 -22.34 -20.39
N ALA A 608 -6.66 -22.01 -19.21
CA ALA A 608 -7.79 -22.74 -18.62
C ALA A 608 -9.08 -22.61 -19.44
N GLU A 609 -9.46 -21.39 -19.85
CA GLU A 609 -10.62 -21.13 -20.72
C GLU A 609 -10.51 -21.85 -22.07
N ALA A 610 -9.32 -21.86 -22.66
CA ALA A 610 -9.04 -22.48 -23.95
C ALA A 610 -8.92 -24.01 -23.89
N GLY A 611 -8.90 -24.61 -22.69
CA GLY A 611 -8.64 -26.04 -22.52
C GLY A 611 -7.19 -26.45 -22.82
N ASP A 612 -6.24 -25.52 -22.80
CA ASP A 612 -4.81 -25.79 -23.04
C ASP A 612 -4.13 -26.24 -21.73
N ALA A 613 -4.34 -27.51 -21.38
CA ALA A 613 -3.76 -28.13 -20.20
C ALA A 613 -2.22 -28.11 -20.22
N ALA A 614 -1.59 -28.16 -21.39
CA ALA A 614 -0.13 -28.14 -21.51
C ALA A 614 0.45 -26.79 -21.08
N THR A 615 -0.11 -25.68 -21.56
CA THR A 615 0.32 -24.33 -21.17
C THR A 615 0.01 -24.05 -19.72
N ALA A 616 -1.22 -24.34 -19.26
CA ALA A 616 -1.65 -24.07 -17.88
C ALA A 616 -0.76 -24.77 -16.85
N VAL A 617 -0.50 -26.07 -17.05
CA VAL A 617 0.30 -26.88 -16.12
C VAL A 617 1.78 -26.47 -16.14
N ARG A 618 2.36 -26.19 -17.31
CA ARG A 618 3.76 -25.73 -17.38
C ARG A 618 3.95 -24.37 -16.72
N LEU A 619 3.02 -23.45 -16.96
CA LEU A 619 3.07 -22.11 -16.37
C LEU A 619 2.96 -22.18 -14.85
N ALA A 620 2.01 -22.98 -14.33
CA ALA A 620 1.88 -23.20 -12.91
C ALA A 620 3.11 -23.88 -12.30
N ALA A 621 3.67 -24.91 -12.97
CA ALA A 621 4.90 -25.57 -12.52
C ALA A 621 6.09 -24.60 -12.40
N ALA A 622 6.28 -23.74 -13.39
CA ALA A 622 7.37 -22.75 -13.40
C ALA A 622 7.18 -21.64 -12.34
N LEU A 623 5.93 -21.27 -12.04
CA LEU A 623 5.61 -20.22 -11.06
C LEU A 623 5.44 -20.73 -9.63
N GLY A 624 5.37 -22.04 -9.43
CA GLY A 624 5.04 -22.65 -8.13
C GLY A 624 5.96 -22.16 -7.00
N MET A 625 7.28 -22.22 -7.20
CA MET A 625 8.24 -21.72 -6.19
C MET A 625 8.14 -20.22 -5.95
N TYR A 626 7.92 -19.43 -7.01
CA TYR A 626 7.69 -17.99 -6.90
C TYR A 626 6.46 -17.68 -6.03
N TRP A 627 5.35 -18.39 -6.23
CA TRP A 627 4.15 -18.27 -5.41
C TRP A 627 4.37 -18.69 -3.96
N THR A 628 5.14 -19.75 -3.70
CA THR A 628 5.54 -20.16 -2.35
C THR A 628 6.33 -19.06 -1.64
N ILE A 629 7.28 -18.42 -2.33
CA ILE A 629 8.08 -17.32 -1.76
C ILE A 629 7.20 -16.12 -1.39
N ARG A 630 6.20 -15.79 -2.22
CA ARG A 630 5.34 -14.63 -1.99
C ARG A 630 4.33 -14.81 -0.84
N GLY A 631 4.18 -16.02 -0.30
CA GLY A 631 3.42 -16.27 0.94
C GLY A 631 1.89 -16.26 0.82
N ASP A 632 1.34 -16.14 -0.38
CA ASP A 632 -0.12 -16.15 -0.64
C ASP A 632 -0.65 -17.59 -0.76
N GLY A 633 -0.61 -18.34 0.34
CA GLY A 633 -0.85 -19.79 0.35
C GLY A 633 -2.21 -20.20 -0.23
N THR A 634 -3.29 -19.49 0.11
CA THR A 634 -4.66 -19.83 -0.32
C THR A 634 -4.88 -19.58 -1.80
N ALA A 635 -4.47 -18.41 -2.32
CA ALA A 635 -4.62 -18.14 -3.74
C ALA A 635 -3.62 -18.96 -4.58
N THR A 636 -2.44 -19.28 -4.06
CA THR A 636 -1.49 -20.21 -4.70
C THR A 636 -2.14 -21.58 -4.93
N THR A 637 -2.72 -22.16 -3.88
CA THR A 637 -3.42 -23.45 -3.98
C THR A 637 -4.60 -23.38 -4.96
N ALA A 638 -5.37 -22.29 -4.97
CA ALA A 638 -6.47 -22.10 -5.92
C ALA A 638 -5.97 -22.07 -7.39
N ARG A 639 -4.90 -21.31 -7.68
CA ARG A 639 -4.29 -21.21 -9.02
C ARG A 639 -3.73 -22.56 -9.49
N ILE A 640 -3.09 -23.30 -8.60
CA ILE A 640 -2.58 -24.64 -8.93
C ILE A 640 -3.73 -25.60 -9.25
N ARG A 641 -4.81 -25.56 -8.46
CA ARG A 641 -6.00 -26.39 -8.69
C ARG A 641 -6.67 -26.06 -10.02
N GLU A 642 -6.79 -24.77 -10.36
CA GLU A 642 -7.27 -24.31 -11.68
C GLU A 642 -6.45 -24.93 -12.80
N ALA A 643 -5.11 -24.83 -12.73
CA ALA A 643 -4.21 -25.39 -13.73
C ALA A 643 -4.34 -26.93 -13.88
N LEU A 644 -4.43 -27.65 -12.76
CA LEU A 644 -4.55 -29.11 -12.74
C LEU A 644 -5.91 -29.63 -13.21
N ALA A 645 -6.97 -28.80 -13.09
CA ALA A 645 -8.33 -29.14 -13.49
C ALA A 645 -8.59 -28.97 -14.99
N VAL A 646 -7.69 -28.31 -15.74
CA VAL A 646 -7.84 -28.12 -17.19
C VAL A 646 -7.82 -29.49 -17.89
N PRO A 647 -8.89 -29.85 -18.63
CA PRO A 647 -8.96 -31.14 -19.32
C PRO A 647 -7.97 -31.16 -20.50
N GLY A 648 -7.22 -32.25 -20.65
CA GLY A 648 -6.29 -32.43 -21.77
C GLY A 648 -4.96 -33.05 -21.35
N GLU A 649 -4.14 -33.38 -22.35
CA GLU A 649 -2.78 -33.87 -22.12
C GLU A 649 -1.87 -32.71 -21.71
N SER A 650 -1.01 -32.96 -20.72
CA SER A 650 0.04 -32.02 -20.33
C SER A 650 1.34 -32.76 -20.05
N PRO A 651 2.51 -32.10 -20.15
CA PRO A 651 3.78 -32.76 -19.89
C PRO A 651 3.82 -33.37 -18.49
N ARG A 652 4.07 -34.68 -18.42
CA ARG A 652 4.02 -35.45 -17.18
C ARG A 652 4.92 -34.86 -16.09
N ARG A 653 6.16 -34.50 -16.45
CA ARG A 653 7.10 -33.82 -15.53
C ARG A 653 6.51 -32.55 -14.91
N ALA A 654 5.94 -31.65 -15.71
CA ALA A 654 5.37 -30.40 -15.21
C ALA A 654 4.19 -30.67 -14.25
N ARG A 655 3.37 -31.68 -14.58
CA ARG A 655 2.27 -32.14 -13.72
C ARG A 655 2.76 -32.69 -12.39
N LEU A 656 3.83 -33.49 -12.39
CA LEU A 656 4.45 -34.01 -11.16
C LEU A 656 5.02 -32.88 -10.29
N VAL A 657 5.76 -31.93 -10.90
CA VAL A 657 6.35 -30.79 -10.17
C VAL A 657 5.27 -29.96 -9.49
N ILE A 658 4.25 -29.54 -10.24
CA ILE A 658 3.22 -28.66 -9.68
C ILE A 658 2.34 -29.38 -8.65
N THR A 659 2.11 -30.69 -8.81
CA THR A 659 1.43 -31.51 -7.80
C THR A 659 2.28 -31.63 -6.53
N GLY A 660 3.60 -31.78 -6.67
CA GLY A 660 4.53 -31.75 -5.55
C GLY A 660 4.48 -30.44 -4.78
N ILE A 661 4.60 -29.30 -5.47
CA ILE A 661 4.53 -27.96 -4.89
C ILE A 661 3.17 -27.72 -4.23
N TYR A 662 2.08 -28.17 -4.86
CA TYR A 662 0.73 -28.11 -4.30
C TYR A 662 0.63 -28.81 -2.95
N LEU A 663 1.13 -30.05 -2.86
CA LEU A 663 1.10 -30.83 -1.63
C LEU A 663 1.94 -30.18 -0.53
N VAL A 664 3.15 -29.73 -0.85
CA VAL A 664 4.02 -29.02 0.11
C VAL A 664 3.35 -27.74 0.60
N SER A 665 2.77 -26.94 -0.31
CA SER A 665 2.08 -25.70 0.05
C SER A 665 0.82 -25.94 0.89
N GLN A 666 0.08 -27.02 0.63
CA GLN A 666 -1.03 -27.41 1.49
C GLN A 666 -0.56 -27.75 2.91
N ILE A 667 0.51 -28.53 3.04
CA ILE A 667 1.01 -28.95 4.35
C ILE A 667 1.58 -27.78 5.15
N LEU A 668 2.39 -26.92 4.50
CA LEU A 668 3.05 -25.81 5.17
C LEU A 668 2.09 -24.66 5.49
N SER A 669 1.20 -24.30 4.55
CA SER A 669 0.50 -23.00 4.59
C SER A 669 -1.01 -23.11 4.83
N ASN A 670 -1.70 -24.05 4.19
CA ASN A 670 -3.18 -24.07 4.18
C ASN A 670 -3.83 -25.13 5.07
N GLY A 671 -3.04 -26.10 5.53
CA GLY A 671 -3.61 -27.27 6.17
C GLY A 671 -4.12 -28.32 5.19
N VAL A 672 -4.40 -29.53 5.68
CA VAL A 672 -4.74 -30.72 4.88
C VAL A 672 -5.99 -31.40 5.43
N GLU A 673 -7.13 -31.28 4.76
CA GLU A 673 -8.40 -31.91 5.21
C GLU A 673 -8.28 -33.43 5.40
N ASP A 674 -7.55 -34.12 4.52
CA ASP A 674 -7.28 -35.55 4.61
C ASP A 674 -5.79 -35.86 4.36
N MET A 675 -5.06 -36.15 5.45
CA MET A 675 -3.65 -36.53 5.40
C MET A 675 -3.42 -37.87 4.68
N GLN A 676 -4.41 -38.78 4.68
CA GLN A 676 -4.31 -40.04 3.94
C GLN A 676 -4.40 -39.81 2.42
N GLU A 677 -5.27 -38.90 1.99
CA GLU A 677 -5.34 -38.50 0.58
C GLU A 677 -4.03 -37.85 0.12
N VAL A 678 -3.50 -36.91 0.91
CA VAL A 678 -2.24 -36.22 0.60
C VAL A 678 -1.05 -37.17 0.56
N THR A 679 -0.87 -38.03 1.58
CA THR A 679 0.21 -39.02 1.58
C THR A 679 0.03 -40.07 0.48
N GLY A 680 -1.21 -40.46 0.17
CA GLY A 680 -1.54 -41.35 -0.94
C GLY A 680 -1.18 -40.75 -2.30
N LEU A 681 -1.47 -39.47 -2.52
CA LEU A 681 -1.07 -38.76 -3.74
C LEU A 681 0.44 -38.55 -3.80
N LEU A 682 1.07 -38.16 -2.68
CA LEU A 682 2.51 -37.96 -2.57
C LEU A 682 3.28 -39.26 -2.88
N ARG A 683 2.79 -40.41 -2.40
CA ARG A 683 3.35 -41.73 -2.74
C ARG A 683 3.29 -41.98 -4.24
N ARG A 684 2.13 -41.78 -4.86
CA ARG A 684 1.94 -42.01 -6.30
C ARG A 684 2.90 -41.15 -7.12
N ILE A 685 2.96 -39.84 -6.85
CA ILE A 685 3.84 -38.94 -7.60
C ILE A 685 5.33 -39.24 -7.34
N ALA A 686 5.70 -39.68 -6.14
CA ALA A 686 7.07 -40.10 -5.85
C ALA A 686 7.44 -41.40 -6.57
N ASP A 687 6.53 -42.38 -6.64
CA ASP A 687 6.71 -43.62 -7.42
C ASP A 687 6.89 -43.31 -8.91
N GLU A 688 6.09 -42.38 -9.43
CA GLU A 688 6.20 -41.93 -10.82
C GLU A 688 7.51 -41.17 -11.09
N ALA A 689 7.91 -40.27 -10.19
CA ALA A 689 9.16 -39.52 -10.31
C ALA A 689 10.40 -40.43 -10.26
N ASP A 690 10.41 -41.41 -9.34
CA ASP A 690 11.50 -42.39 -9.24
C ASP A 690 11.56 -43.29 -10.49
N ALA A 691 10.42 -43.68 -11.06
CA ALA A 691 10.36 -44.47 -12.30
C ALA A 691 10.87 -43.70 -13.53
N GLU A 692 10.73 -42.37 -13.56
CA GLU A 692 11.26 -41.53 -14.64
C GLU A 692 12.78 -41.29 -14.55
N ALA A 693 13.43 -41.65 -13.43
CA ALA A 693 14.85 -41.39 -13.17
C ALA A 693 15.26 -39.93 -13.46
N THR A 694 14.45 -38.99 -12.97
CA THR A 694 14.59 -37.56 -13.22
C THR A 694 15.67 -36.89 -12.35
N ASP A 695 16.45 -35.99 -12.95
CA ASP A 695 17.38 -35.08 -12.23
C ASP A 695 16.71 -33.76 -11.84
N ASP A 696 15.38 -33.65 -11.93
CA ASP A 696 14.64 -32.45 -11.56
C ASP A 696 14.76 -32.17 -10.05
N PRO A 697 15.28 -30.99 -9.65
CA PRO A 697 15.50 -30.64 -8.24
C PRO A 697 14.27 -30.80 -7.35
N MET A 698 13.06 -30.48 -7.85
CA MET A 698 11.83 -30.56 -7.05
C MET A 698 11.36 -32.00 -6.91
N LEU A 699 11.48 -32.80 -7.97
CA LEU A 699 11.03 -34.19 -7.97
C LEU A 699 11.91 -35.08 -7.06
N ILE A 700 13.20 -34.77 -6.95
CA ILE A 700 14.13 -35.45 -6.04
C ILE A 700 13.67 -35.39 -4.57
N LEU A 701 12.98 -34.31 -4.18
CA LEU A 701 12.54 -34.06 -2.80
C LEU A 701 11.24 -34.79 -2.43
N LEU A 702 10.46 -35.29 -3.42
CA LEU A 702 9.13 -35.86 -3.17
C LEU A 702 9.17 -37.12 -2.32
N ARG A 703 10.13 -38.03 -2.56
CA ARG A 703 10.25 -39.27 -1.79
C ARG A 703 10.72 -39.03 -0.34
N PRO A 704 11.74 -38.18 -0.07
CA PRO A 704 12.04 -37.76 1.30
C PRO A 704 10.87 -37.05 2.00
N LEU A 705 10.13 -36.20 1.30
CA LEU A 705 8.91 -35.56 1.84
C LEU A 705 7.85 -36.61 2.18
N PHE A 706 7.62 -37.60 1.32
CA PHE A 706 6.73 -38.72 1.59
C PHE A 706 7.11 -39.42 2.89
N ALA A 707 8.39 -39.79 3.03
CA ALA A 707 8.91 -40.44 4.21
C ALA A 707 8.72 -39.61 5.48
N LEU A 708 8.90 -38.28 5.40
CA LEU A 708 8.65 -37.36 6.52
C LEU A 708 7.18 -37.37 6.94
N PHE A 709 6.23 -37.31 6.00
CA PHE A 709 4.80 -37.25 6.33
C PHE A 709 4.19 -38.61 6.71
N THR A 710 4.81 -39.72 6.33
CA THR A 710 4.43 -41.06 6.80
C THR A 710 5.24 -41.53 8.00
N ASP A 711 6.18 -40.70 8.48
CA ASP A 711 7.13 -41.05 9.55
C ASP A 711 7.85 -42.39 9.27
N ASP A 712 8.23 -42.59 8.00
CA ASP A 712 9.06 -43.71 7.57
C ASP A 712 10.53 -43.28 7.57
N THR A 713 11.07 -43.12 8.77
CA THR A 713 12.45 -42.67 8.99
C THR A 713 13.45 -43.55 8.25
N GLU A 714 13.26 -44.87 8.22
CA GLU A 714 14.19 -45.78 7.54
C GLU A 714 14.23 -45.50 6.04
N LEU A 715 13.06 -45.34 5.40
CA LEU A 715 12.97 -44.93 4.00
C LEU A 715 13.61 -43.56 3.78
N GLY A 716 13.27 -42.57 4.61
CA GLY A 716 13.78 -41.21 4.49
C GLY A 716 15.31 -41.14 4.60
N MET A 717 15.89 -41.80 5.61
CA MET A 717 17.33 -41.88 5.82
C MET A 717 18.05 -42.57 4.66
N ARG A 718 17.49 -43.68 4.14
CA ARG A 718 18.03 -44.41 2.99
C ARG A 718 17.99 -43.56 1.71
N VAL A 719 16.86 -42.94 1.42
CA VAL A 719 16.67 -42.14 0.20
C VAL A 719 17.55 -40.89 0.24
N VAL A 720 17.53 -40.13 1.34
CA VAL A 720 18.39 -38.95 1.49
C VAL A 720 19.87 -39.35 1.47
N GLY A 721 20.26 -40.40 2.20
CA GLY A 721 21.64 -40.88 2.26
C GLY A 721 22.21 -41.23 0.89
N SER A 722 21.40 -41.79 -0.01
CA SER A 722 21.81 -42.09 -1.39
C SER A 722 22.01 -40.85 -2.28
N ARG A 723 21.44 -39.69 -1.89
CA ARG A 723 21.39 -38.47 -2.71
C ARG A 723 22.09 -37.26 -2.08
N ILE A 724 22.59 -37.36 -0.85
CA ILE A 724 23.15 -36.23 -0.10
C ILE A 724 24.41 -35.61 -0.72
N ALA A 725 25.13 -36.36 -1.56
CA ALA A 725 26.29 -35.89 -2.31
C ALA A 725 25.91 -35.24 -3.66
N HIS A 726 24.64 -34.82 -3.83
CA HIS A 726 24.16 -34.20 -5.07
C HIS A 726 25.01 -32.96 -5.45
N PRO A 727 25.34 -32.76 -6.75
CA PRO A 727 26.16 -31.64 -7.18
C PRO A 727 25.49 -30.29 -6.98
N ASP A 728 24.17 -30.20 -7.18
CA ASP A 728 23.41 -28.97 -6.92
C ASP A 728 23.34 -28.66 -5.41
N PRO A 729 23.93 -27.54 -4.95
CA PRO A 729 23.92 -27.15 -3.54
C PRO A 729 22.52 -26.91 -2.98
N TRP A 730 21.56 -26.45 -3.79
CA TRP A 730 20.18 -26.23 -3.36
C TRP A 730 19.48 -27.55 -3.04
N VAL A 731 19.65 -28.56 -3.90
CA VAL A 731 19.12 -29.92 -3.67
C VAL A 731 19.76 -30.54 -2.43
N ARG A 732 21.10 -30.44 -2.31
CA ARG A 732 21.85 -30.96 -1.17
C ARG A 732 21.38 -30.35 0.16
N GLY A 733 21.25 -29.02 0.21
CA GLY A 733 20.73 -28.31 1.39
C GLY A 733 19.30 -28.72 1.74
N SER A 734 18.41 -28.79 0.75
CA SER A 734 17.02 -29.19 0.95
C SER A 734 16.89 -30.63 1.47
N LEU A 735 17.69 -31.57 0.94
CA LEU A 735 17.74 -32.95 1.42
C LEU A 735 18.24 -33.04 2.87
N LEU A 736 19.26 -32.26 3.23
CA LEU A 736 19.77 -32.17 4.60
C LEU A 736 18.71 -31.62 5.57
N SER A 737 17.96 -30.59 5.18
CA SER A 737 16.85 -30.08 6.00
C SER A 737 15.76 -31.12 6.22
N LEU A 738 15.41 -31.90 5.19
CA LEU A 738 14.41 -32.97 5.32
C LEU A 738 14.90 -34.10 6.23
N ARG A 739 16.19 -34.47 6.16
CA ARG A 739 16.79 -35.46 7.06
C ARG A 739 16.87 -34.96 8.49
N ALA A 740 17.16 -33.67 8.70
CA ALA A 740 17.14 -33.05 10.01
C ALA A 740 15.74 -33.15 10.67
N ALA A 741 14.67 -32.88 9.92
CA ALA A 741 13.30 -33.02 10.43
C ALA A 741 12.94 -34.47 10.82
N LEU A 742 13.44 -35.47 10.08
CA LEU A 742 13.31 -36.89 10.45
C LEU A 742 14.09 -37.21 11.73
N LEU A 743 15.34 -36.73 11.83
CA LEU A 743 16.20 -36.94 13.00
C LEU A 743 15.64 -36.28 14.27
N GLU A 744 15.01 -35.12 14.14
CA GLU A 744 14.30 -34.46 15.24
C GLU A 744 13.17 -35.32 15.77
N ASN A 745 12.30 -35.84 14.89
CA ASN A 745 11.25 -36.78 15.29
C ASN A 745 11.82 -38.10 15.82
N GLU A 746 13.05 -38.49 15.48
CA GLU A 746 13.70 -39.65 16.10
C GLU A 746 14.30 -39.40 17.48
N GLY A 747 14.26 -38.16 17.98
CA GLY A 747 14.96 -37.78 19.22
C GLY A 747 16.49 -37.79 19.05
N ARG A 748 16.99 -37.50 17.83
CA ARG A 748 18.43 -37.43 17.50
C ARG A 748 18.86 -35.98 17.27
N MET A 749 18.54 -35.12 18.24
CA MET A 749 18.65 -33.66 18.13
C MET A 749 20.06 -33.15 17.82
N ALA A 750 21.11 -33.82 18.31
CA ALA A 750 22.50 -33.44 18.00
C ALA A 750 22.83 -33.64 16.51
N GLU A 751 22.39 -34.77 15.92
CA GLU A 751 22.60 -35.06 14.51
C GLU A 751 21.70 -34.18 13.63
N CYS A 752 20.48 -33.86 14.08
CA CYS A 752 19.61 -32.87 13.45
C CYS A 752 20.31 -31.51 13.32
N ARG A 753 20.93 -31.02 14.40
CA ARG A 753 21.72 -29.78 14.37
C ARG A 753 22.88 -29.85 13.37
N ASP A 754 23.64 -30.93 13.37
CA ASP A 754 24.80 -31.09 12.50
C ASP A 754 24.37 -31.09 11.00
N ASP A 755 23.22 -31.71 10.70
CA ASP A 755 22.60 -31.67 9.36
C ASP A 755 22.11 -30.27 8.98
N LEU A 756 21.50 -29.52 9.91
CA LEU A 756 21.06 -28.15 9.67
C LEU A 756 22.24 -27.20 9.44
N VAL A 757 23.36 -27.39 10.14
CA VAL A 757 24.61 -26.65 9.88
C VAL A 757 25.11 -26.93 8.46
N ALA A 758 25.12 -28.20 8.03
CA ALA A 758 25.50 -28.56 6.67
C ALA A 758 24.50 -28.04 5.63
N SER A 759 23.20 -28.03 5.94
CA SER A 759 22.14 -27.49 5.09
C SER A 759 22.34 -25.99 4.86
N VAL A 760 22.53 -25.22 5.94
CA VAL A 760 22.80 -23.77 5.88
C VAL A 760 24.05 -23.48 5.04
N ALA A 761 25.11 -24.30 5.16
CA ALA A 761 26.31 -24.14 4.35
C ALA A 761 26.03 -24.36 2.85
N ALA A 762 25.29 -25.42 2.49
CA ALA A 762 24.93 -25.69 1.10
C ALA A 762 23.96 -24.63 0.53
N LEU A 763 22.99 -24.14 1.30
CA LEU A 763 22.07 -23.10 0.84
C LEU A 763 22.75 -21.72 0.73
N ARG A 764 23.78 -21.44 1.53
CA ARG A 764 24.65 -20.28 1.32
C ARG A 764 25.46 -20.39 0.02
N GLU A 765 25.92 -21.59 -0.33
CA GLU A 765 26.61 -21.86 -1.60
C GLU A 765 25.68 -21.66 -2.81
N SER A 766 24.40 -22.06 -2.72
CA SER A 766 23.42 -21.81 -3.78
C SER A 766 23.03 -20.33 -3.92
N GLY A 767 23.14 -19.57 -2.83
CA GLY A 767 22.74 -18.17 -2.73
C GLY A 767 21.22 -17.95 -2.67
N GLU A 768 20.45 -19.03 -2.58
CA GLU A 768 18.99 -19.02 -2.49
C GLU A 768 18.58 -18.62 -1.05
N ARG A 769 17.73 -17.59 -0.92
CA ARG A 769 17.49 -16.91 0.36
C ARG A 769 16.30 -17.46 1.12
N TRP A 770 15.28 -17.98 0.44
CA TRP A 770 14.05 -18.44 1.10
C TRP A 770 14.28 -19.74 1.85
N ALA A 771 14.87 -20.77 1.21
CA ALA A 771 15.20 -22.02 1.89
C ALA A 771 16.31 -21.81 2.93
N LEU A 772 17.26 -20.90 2.68
CA LEU A 772 18.25 -20.52 3.70
C LEU A 772 17.59 -19.93 4.95
N SER A 773 16.60 -19.02 4.80
CA SER A 773 15.80 -18.49 5.91
C SER A 773 15.09 -19.61 6.69
N MET A 774 14.48 -20.58 5.99
CA MET A 774 13.83 -21.73 6.62
C MET A 774 14.85 -22.59 7.40
N ALA A 775 15.98 -22.93 6.80
CA ALA A 775 17.02 -23.74 7.43
C ALA A 775 17.64 -23.03 8.65
N LEU A 776 17.85 -21.71 8.58
CA LEU A 776 18.31 -20.90 9.73
C LEU A 776 17.29 -20.87 10.86
N THR A 777 15.98 -20.84 10.53
CA THR A 777 14.90 -20.89 11.52
C THR A 777 14.93 -22.20 12.29
N SER A 778 15.00 -23.34 11.59
CA SER A 778 15.13 -24.66 12.21
C SER A 778 16.46 -24.82 12.98
N LEU A 779 17.57 -24.30 12.44
CA LEU A 779 18.87 -24.35 13.13
C LEU A 779 18.82 -23.58 14.46
N ALA A 780 18.15 -22.42 14.49
CA ALA A 780 17.99 -21.63 15.70
C ALA A 780 17.22 -22.35 16.80
N GLU A 781 16.21 -23.16 16.45
CA GLU A 781 15.50 -24.01 17.41
C GLU A 781 16.47 -24.99 18.08
N THR A 782 17.27 -25.71 17.29
CA THR A 782 18.26 -26.66 17.87
C THR A 782 19.29 -25.96 18.76
N HIS A 783 19.79 -24.79 18.36
CA HIS A 783 20.68 -23.98 19.21
C HIS A 783 20.00 -23.56 20.51
N SER A 784 18.74 -23.16 20.45
CA SER A 784 17.96 -22.73 21.63
C SER A 784 17.75 -23.87 22.63
N VAL A 785 17.51 -25.09 22.14
CA VAL A 785 17.38 -26.29 22.99
C VAL A 785 18.68 -26.57 23.73
N PHE A 786 19.85 -26.44 23.06
CA PHE A 786 21.16 -26.63 23.69
C PHE A 786 21.68 -25.41 24.48
N GLY A 787 20.90 -24.32 24.59
CA GLY A 787 21.29 -23.10 25.31
C GLY A 787 22.28 -22.19 24.59
N ALA A 788 22.53 -22.42 23.29
CA ALA A 788 23.36 -21.57 22.43
C ALA A 788 22.56 -20.36 21.91
N PHE A 789 22.06 -19.52 22.83
CA PHE A 789 21.17 -18.40 22.49
C PHE A 789 21.78 -17.34 21.57
N PRO A 790 23.06 -16.94 21.71
CA PRO A 790 23.67 -15.99 20.78
C PRO A 790 23.63 -16.49 19.33
N GLU A 791 23.93 -17.77 19.10
CA GLU A 791 23.88 -18.42 17.79
C GLU A 791 22.45 -18.52 17.26
N ALA A 792 21.49 -18.91 18.12
CA ALA A 792 20.08 -18.98 17.76
C ALA A 792 19.50 -17.61 17.34
N ILE A 793 19.77 -16.57 18.13
CA ILE A 793 19.30 -15.21 17.85
C ILE A 793 19.93 -14.68 16.56
N ALA A 794 21.24 -14.89 16.36
CA ALA A 794 21.92 -14.47 15.14
C ALA A 794 21.34 -15.14 13.89
N ALA A 795 21.02 -16.44 13.96
CA ALA A 795 20.40 -17.17 12.86
C ALA A 795 18.99 -16.64 12.54
N LEU A 796 18.17 -16.35 13.55
CA LEU A 796 16.81 -15.79 13.35
C LEU A 796 16.83 -14.35 12.83
N GLU A 797 17.75 -13.52 13.31
CA GLU A 797 17.94 -12.16 12.77
C GLU A 797 18.40 -12.19 11.32
N GLU A 798 19.25 -13.14 10.93
CA GLU A 798 19.62 -13.38 9.53
C GLU A 798 18.42 -13.85 8.70
N ALA A 799 17.63 -14.81 9.19
CA ALA A 799 16.43 -15.31 8.52
C ALA A 799 15.38 -14.19 8.27
N ILE A 800 15.18 -13.30 9.25
CA ILE A 800 14.31 -12.13 9.11
C ILE A 800 14.83 -11.18 8.03
N ARG A 801 16.14 -10.88 8.01
CA ARG A 801 16.74 -10.02 6.97
C ARG A 801 16.55 -10.63 5.58
N LEU A 802 16.84 -11.92 5.42
CA LEU A 802 16.69 -12.62 4.14
C LEU A 802 15.25 -12.60 3.62
N THR A 803 14.27 -12.79 4.51
CA THR A 803 12.85 -12.74 4.17
C THR A 803 12.43 -11.35 3.69
N ARG A 804 12.86 -10.29 4.40
CA ARG A 804 12.58 -8.88 4.04
C ARG A 804 13.29 -8.42 2.76
N GLU A 805 14.45 -9.00 2.45
CA GLU A 805 15.15 -8.73 1.19
C GLU A 805 14.45 -9.30 -0.04
N LEU A 806 13.66 -10.38 0.14
CA LEU A 806 12.97 -11.09 -0.94
C LEU A 806 11.59 -10.51 -1.25
N VAL A 807 10.81 -10.22 -0.22
CA VAL A 807 9.43 -9.75 -0.36
C VAL A 807 9.33 -8.38 0.30
N PRO A 808 9.19 -7.29 -0.49
CA PRO A 808 8.93 -5.96 0.06
C PRO A 808 7.71 -5.99 0.97
N HIS A 809 7.80 -5.39 2.16
CA HIS A 809 6.74 -5.38 3.19
C HIS A 809 6.45 -6.74 3.86
N ALA A 810 7.30 -7.76 3.69
CA ALA A 810 7.13 -8.98 4.48
C ALA A 810 7.45 -8.73 5.96
N ASP A 811 6.47 -9.04 6.83
CA ASP A 811 6.64 -8.95 8.28
C ASP A 811 7.69 -9.93 8.82
N ALA A 812 7.91 -11.05 8.12
CA ALA A 812 8.68 -12.20 8.60
C ALA A 812 8.12 -12.78 9.92
N GLY A 813 6.80 -12.72 10.09
CA GLY A 813 6.11 -13.07 11.34
C GLY A 813 6.46 -14.46 11.88
N HIS A 814 6.72 -15.45 11.01
CA HIS A 814 7.13 -16.78 11.44
C HIS A 814 8.46 -16.74 12.21
N GLN A 815 9.50 -16.14 11.62
CA GLN A 815 10.81 -16.01 12.27
C GLN A 815 10.75 -15.12 13.52
N ARG A 816 9.90 -14.09 13.52
CA ARG A 816 9.73 -13.19 14.67
C ARG A 816 9.15 -13.91 15.88
N VAL A 817 8.17 -14.81 15.70
CA VAL A 817 7.66 -15.67 16.78
C VAL A 817 8.77 -16.54 17.36
N TRP A 818 9.56 -17.22 16.51
CA TRP A 818 10.70 -18.03 16.96
C TRP A 818 11.76 -17.21 17.71
N LEU A 819 12.01 -15.97 17.27
CA LEU A 819 12.94 -15.06 17.93
C LEU A 819 12.45 -14.66 19.32
N ALA A 820 11.16 -14.37 19.46
CA ALA A 820 10.56 -14.11 20.75
C ALA A 820 10.66 -15.34 21.68
N GLY A 821 10.31 -16.54 21.20
CA GLY A 821 10.44 -17.77 21.98
C GLY A 821 11.89 -18.06 22.42
N THR A 822 12.88 -17.77 21.56
CA THR A 822 14.30 -17.88 21.90
C THR A 822 14.72 -16.88 22.99
N ARG A 823 14.26 -15.62 22.88
CA ARG A 823 14.48 -14.58 23.90
C ARG A 823 13.85 -14.96 25.25
N LEU A 824 12.68 -15.60 25.25
CA LEU A 824 12.06 -16.13 26.47
C LEU A 824 12.94 -17.16 27.16
N ARG A 825 13.49 -18.12 26.41
CA ARG A 825 14.40 -19.14 26.93
C ARG A 825 15.71 -18.53 27.46
N GLN A 826 16.20 -17.46 26.83
CA GLN A 826 17.36 -16.70 27.29
C GLN A 826 17.07 -15.88 28.57
N GLY A 827 15.80 -15.53 28.82
CA GLY A 827 15.36 -14.68 29.93
C GLY A 827 15.15 -13.20 29.58
N ASP A 828 15.22 -12.81 28.30
CA ASP A 828 14.91 -11.44 27.83
C ASP A 828 13.39 -11.28 27.62
N VAL A 829 12.64 -11.39 28.73
CA VAL A 829 11.16 -11.42 28.75
C VAL A 829 10.55 -10.14 28.21
N GLU A 830 11.11 -8.98 28.56
CA GLU A 830 10.59 -7.67 28.13
C GLU A 830 10.60 -7.53 26.60
N ARG A 831 11.71 -7.87 25.95
CA ARG A 831 11.79 -7.79 24.49
C ARG A 831 10.96 -8.86 23.80
N ALA A 832 10.90 -10.06 24.36
CA ALA A 832 10.04 -11.11 23.82
C ALA A 832 8.56 -10.69 23.87
N ARG A 833 8.09 -10.16 25.00
CA ARG A 833 6.72 -9.67 25.17
C ARG A 833 6.39 -8.57 24.17
N ALA A 834 7.23 -7.55 24.06
CA ALA A 834 7.02 -6.44 23.11
C ALA A 834 6.95 -6.93 21.66
N GLU A 835 7.78 -7.92 21.28
CA GLU A 835 7.75 -8.53 19.95
C GLU A 835 6.43 -9.28 19.71
N LEU A 836 6.01 -10.12 20.66
CA LEU A 836 4.77 -10.90 20.55
C LEU A 836 3.53 -10.01 20.53
N GLU A 837 3.49 -8.95 21.35
CA GLU A 837 2.41 -7.95 21.35
C GLU A 837 2.33 -7.21 20.02
N ALA A 838 3.48 -6.88 19.41
CA ALA A 838 3.50 -6.26 18.08
C ALA A 838 2.98 -7.21 16.99
N ILE A 839 3.28 -8.51 17.08
CA ILE A 839 2.74 -9.53 16.16
C ILE A 839 1.23 -9.68 16.35
N ALA A 840 0.74 -9.65 17.60
CA ALA A 840 -0.67 -9.83 17.94
C ALA A 840 -1.52 -8.55 17.89
N ALA A 841 -0.93 -7.40 17.52
CA ALA A 841 -1.61 -6.12 17.52
C ALA A 841 -2.81 -6.10 16.54
N PRO A 842 -3.98 -5.56 16.94
CA PRO A 842 -5.13 -5.41 16.05
C PRO A 842 -4.79 -4.54 14.82
N GLY A 843 -5.25 -4.96 13.64
CA GLY A 843 -5.01 -4.24 12.38
C GLY A 843 -3.67 -4.53 11.71
N ASN A 844 -2.89 -5.48 12.22
CA ASN A 844 -1.71 -6.02 11.53
C ASN A 844 -2.15 -7.04 10.46
N ASP A 845 -2.64 -6.53 9.33
CA ASP A 845 -3.10 -7.36 8.19
C ASP A 845 -1.94 -8.04 7.44
N GLU A 846 -0.70 -7.63 7.69
CA GLU A 846 0.51 -8.20 7.07
C GLU A 846 0.91 -9.55 7.69
N THR A 847 0.42 -9.85 8.91
CA THR A 847 0.78 -11.07 9.63
C THR A 847 -0.28 -12.15 9.45
N SER A 848 0.15 -13.34 9.04
CA SER A 848 -0.74 -14.50 8.93
C SER A 848 -1.45 -14.79 10.27
N PRO A 849 -2.77 -15.07 10.27
CA PRO A 849 -3.52 -15.45 11.48
C PRO A 849 -2.88 -16.59 12.27
N ARG A 850 -2.17 -17.50 11.58
CA ARG A 850 -1.41 -18.57 12.21
C ARG A 850 -0.30 -18.03 13.12
N ASN A 851 0.49 -17.07 12.64
CA ASN A 851 1.60 -16.49 13.42
C ASN A 851 1.06 -15.67 14.59
N VAL A 852 -0.07 -14.97 14.40
CA VAL A 852 -0.80 -14.29 15.49
C VAL A 852 -1.24 -15.29 16.56
N ALA A 853 -1.81 -16.43 16.17
CA ALA A 853 -2.24 -17.47 17.11
C ALA A 853 -1.07 -18.04 17.92
N PHE A 854 0.12 -18.19 17.32
CA PHE A 854 1.33 -18.58 18.06
C PHE A 854 1.81 -17.49 19.01
N ALA A 855 1.81 -16.23 18.58
CA ALA A 855 2.20 -15.13 19.45
C ALA A 855 1.29 -15.04 20.69
N LEU A 856 -0.01 -15.29 20.51
CA LEU A 856 -0.98 -15.36 21.59
C LEU A 856 -0.79 -16.56 22.51
N LEU A 857 -0.33 -17.71 21.99
CA LEU A 857 0.05 -18.86 22.84
C LEU A 857 1.21 -18.47 23.77
N ASP A 858 2.28 -17.87 23.23
CA ASP A 858 3.44 -17.48 24.03
C ASP A 858 3.11 -16.34 25.02
N LEU A 859 2.26 -15.37 24.63
CA LEU A 859 1.74 -14.34 25.54
C LEU A 859 0.88 -14.93 26.67
N GLY A 860 0.09 -15.96 26.36
CA GLY A 860 -0.70 -16.67 27.35
C GLY A 860 0.19 -17.43 28.34
N ASP A 861 1.25 -18.07 27.85
CA ASP A 861 2.25 -18.75 28.69
C ASP A 861 2.97 -17.75 29.61
N LEU A 862 3.35 -16.58 29.09
CA LEU A 862 3.90 -15.48 29.89
C LEU A 862 2.93 -15.00 30.98
N ALA A 863 1.68 -14.72 30.64
CA ALA A 863 0.67 -14.29 31.61
C ALA A 863 0.45 -15.33 32.71
N ARG A 864 0.39 -16.62 32.33
CA ARG A 864 0.32 -17.74 33.28
C ARG A 864 1.54 -17.77 34.19
N HIS A 865 2.72 -17.52 33.63
CA HIS A 865 3.96 -17.47 34.39
C HIS A 865 4.04 -16.30 35.37
N ASP A 866 3.42 -15.17 35.05
CA ASP A 866 3.31 -13.99 35.92
C ASP A 866 2.19 -14.11 36.98
N GLY A 867 1.34 -15.13 36.86
CA GLY A 867 0.21 -15.39 37.75
C GLY A 867 -1.11 -14.73 37.32
N ASP A 868 -1.14 -14.02 36.19
CA ASP A 868 -2.38 -13.50 35.60
C ASP A 868 -3.09 -14.60 34.78
N LEU A 869 -3.75 -15.50 35.51
CA LEU A 869 -4.47 -16.63 34.91
C LEU A 869 -5.66 -16.21 34.05
N ALA A 870 -6.19 -15.00 34.26
CA ALA A 870 -7.30 -14.47 33.46
C ALA A 870 -6.81 -13.95 32.12
N ALA A 871 -5.66 -13.26 32.08
CA ALA A 871 -5.01 -12.88 30.82
C ALA A 871 -4.56 -14.11 30.01
N ALA A 872 -4.00 -15.12 30.67
CA ALA A 872 -3.64 -16.39 30.03
C ALA A 872 -4.83 -17.05 29.33
N GLU A 873 -5.96 -17.17 30.03
CA GLU A 873 -7.19 -17.76 29.47
C GLU A 873 -7.72 -16.98 28.26
N ARG A 874 -7.71 -15.64 28.32
CA ARG A 874 -8.12 -14.79 27.18
C ARG A 874 -7.21 -15.00 25.97
N ALA A 875 -5.90 -15.04 26.17
CA ALA A 875 -4.94 -15.23 25.09
C ALA A 875 -5.08 -16.61 24.41
N TYR A 876 -5.24 -17.69 25.21
CA TYR A 876 -5.49 -19.03 24.66
C TYR A 876 -6.84 -19.13 23.95
N ALA A 877 -7.89 -18.50 24.47
CA ALA A 877 -9.20 -18.49 23.83
C ALA A 877 -9.16 -17.78 22.48
N GLU A 878 -8.44 -16.67 22.38
CA GLU A 878 -8.29 -15.94 21.12
C GLU A 878 -7.41 -16.69 20.12
N SER A 879 -6.31 -17.30 20.57
CA SER A 879 -5.50 -18.21 19.75
C SER A 879 -6.36 -19.36 19.20
N HIS A 880 -7.19 -19.98 20.05
CA HIS A 880 -8.13 -21.02 19.63
C HIS A 880 -9.15 -20.52 18.61
N ARG A 881 -9.70 -19.30 18.78
CA ARG A 881 -10.66 -18.69 17.85
C ARG A 881 -10.06 -18.47 16.48
N LEU A 882 -8.82 -17.98 16.42
CA LEU A 882 -8.09 -17.76 15.16
C LEU A 882 -7.78 -19.07 14.45
N LEU A 883 -7.39 -20.10 15.19
CA LEU A 883 -7.12 -21.43 14.63
C LEU A 883 -8.44 -22.08 14.16
N THR A 884 -9.49 -22.10 14.97
CA THR A 884 -10.78 -22.72 14.59
C THR A 884 -11.53 -21.98 13.48
N GLY A 885 -11.26 -20.69 13.31
CA GLY A 885 -11.73 -19.90 12.16
C GLY A 885 -10.96 -20.17 10.86
N ALA A 886 -9.81 -20.86 10.92
CA ALA A 886 -9.07 -21.27 9.74
C ALA A 886 -9.74 -22.50 9.09
N PRO A 887 -9.72 -22.63 7.76
CA PRO A 887 -10.29 -23.78 7.06
C PRO A 887 -9.73 -25.12 7.55
N PHE A 888 -8.47 -25.13 8.03
CA PHE A 888 -7.84 -26.29 8.64
C PHE A 888 -6.75 -25.90 9.63
N VAL A 889 -6.58 -26.72 10.67
CA VAL A 889 -5.53 -26.59 11.69
C VAL A 889 -4.82 -27.94 11.84
N ALA A 890 -3.49 -27.94 11.69
CA ALA A 890 -2.72 -29.17 11.81
C ALA A 890 -2.82 -29.76 13.24
N PRO A 891 -2.89 -31.09 13.41
CA PRO A 891 -3.14 -31.72 14.71
C PRO A 891 -2.18 -31.27 15.82
N GLN A 892 -0.90 -31.04 15.49
CA GLN A 892 0.10 -30.56 16.43
C GLN A 892 -0.24 -29.18 17.03
N PHE A 893 -0.96 -28.31 16.32
CA PHE A 893 -1.40 -27.02 16.89
C PHE A 893 -2.53 -27.20 17.89
N HIS A 894 -3.44 -28.15 17.63
CA HIS A 894 -4.42 -28.55 18.64
C HIS A 894 -3.74 -29.14 19.87
N ALA A 895 -2.71 -29.97 19.69
CA ALA A 895 -1.94 -30.51 20.80
C ALA A 895 -1.24 -29.42 21.63
N LEU A 896 -0.61 -28.43 20.99
CA LEU A 896 0.04 -27.30 21.68
C LEU A 896 -0.95 -26.46 22.49
N LEU A 897 -2.09 -26.09 21.90
CA LEU A 897 -3.13 -25.34 22.60
C LEU A 897 -3.72 -26.15 23.78
N ARG A 898 -4.00 -27.43 23.59
CA ARG A 898 -4.48 -28.33 24.65
C ARG A 898 -3.46 -28.46 25.77
N THR A 899 -2.17 -28.51 25.42
CA THR A 899 -1.08 -28.49 26.39
C THR A 899 -1.08 -27.21 27.22
N ALA A 900 -1.22 -26.04 26.58
CA ALA A 900 -1.28 -24.75 27.26
C ALA A 900 -2.52 -24.64 28.20
N MET A 901 -3.67 -25.14 27.76
CA MET A 901 -4.89 -25.22 28.58
C MET A 901 -4.71 -26.17 29.79
N GLY A 902 -4.02 -27.30 29.60
CA GLY A 902 -3.65 -28.19 30.69
C GLY A 902 -2.71 -27.52 31.69
N GLN A 903 -1.72 -26.75 31.22
CA GLN A 903 -0.81 -26.01 32.10
C GLN A 903 -1.53 -24.91 32.89
N LEU A 904 -2.54 -24.27 32.30
CA LEU A 904 -3.43 -23.36 33.01
C LEU A 904 -4.21 -24.08 34.11
N ALA A 905 -4.71 -25.29 33.86
CA ALA A 905 -5.39 -26.11 34.89
C ALA A 905 -4.46 -26.48 36.05
N VAL A 906 -3.19 -26.83 35.78
CA VAL A 906 -2.17 -27.02 36.84
C VAL A 906 -2.00 -25.75 37.67
N ALA A 907 -1.91 -24.58 37.03
CA ALA A 907 -1.75 -23.30 37.72
C ALA A 907 -2.99 -22.93 38.59
N ARG A 908 -4.19 -23.43 38.24
CA ARG A 908 -5.43 -23.28 39.01
C ARG A 908 -5.56 -24.29 40.17
N GLY A 909 -4.63 -25.24 40.29
CA GLY A 909 -4.70 -26.31 41.28
C GLY A 909 -5.66 -27.44 40.90
N ASP A 910 -5.96 -27.61 39.61
CA ASP A 910 -6.80 -28.69 39.09
C ASP A 910 -5.98 -29.66 38.21
N PRO A 911 -5.20 -30.56 38.83
CA PRO A 911 -4.41 -31.54 38.09
C PRO A 911 -5.27 -32.60 37.39
N GLY A 912 -6.56 -32.75 37.74
CA GLY A 912 -7.46 -33.69 37.07
C GLY A 912 -7.80 -33.22 35.66
N THR A 913 -8.23 -31.96 35.53
CA THR A 913 -8.45 -31.33 34.23
C THR A 913 -7.16 -31.24 33.42
N ALA A 914 -6.02 -30.97 34.07
CA ALA A 914 -4.73 -30.93 33.39
C ALA A 914 -4.37 -32.25 32.68
N LEU A 915 -4.60 -33.40 33.34
CA LEU A 915 -4.35 -34.72 32.75
C LEU A 915 -5.35 -35.06 31.64
N ALA A 916 -6.62 -34.68 31.79
CA ALA A 916 -7.61 -34.87 30.73
C ALA A 916 -7.26 -34.08 29.45
N GLU A 917 -6.76 -32.84 29.60
CA GLU A 917 -6.26 -32.05 28.46
C GLU A 917 -4.95 -32.63 27.89
N ALA A 918 -4.06 -33.15 28.74
CA ALA A 918 -2.84 -33.84 28.29
C ALA A 918 -3.15 -35.09 27.46
N GLY A 919 -4.15 -35.89 27.84
CA GLY A 919 -4.59 -37.06 27.07
C GLY A 919 -5.09 -36.70 25.68
N LYS A 920 -5.95 -35.66 25.57
CA LYS A 920 -6.39 -35.12 24.27
C LYS A 920 -5.22 -34.58 23.45
N ALA A 921 -4.30 -33.85 24.09
CA ALA A 921 -3.11 -33.33 23.43
C ALA A 921 -2.24 -34.47 22.86
N PHE A 922 -2.09 -35.56 23.63
CA PHE A 922 -1.33 -36.73 23.23
C PHE A 922 -1.95 -37.44 22.03
N GLU A 923 -3.28 -37.61 21.98
CA GLU A 923 -3.97 -38.16 20.81
C GLU A 923 -3.68 -37.34 19.54
N TYR A 924 -3.77 -36.01 19.62
CA TYR A 924 -3.46 -35.14 18.50
C TYR A 924 -1.97 -35.22 18.09
N ALA A 925 -1.05 -35.15 19.05
CA ALA A 925 0.38 -35.18 18.78
C ALA A 925 0.81 -36.53 18.16
N MET A 926 0.27 -37.64 18.65
CA MET A 926 0.54 -38.97 18.11
C MET A 926 -0.10 -39.20 16.74
N SER A 927 -1.23 -38.54 16.44
CA SER A 927 -1.82 -38.59 15.10
C SER A 927 -0.92 -37.95 14.04
N ALA A 928 -0.17 -36.91 14.41
CA ALA A 928 0.83 -36.25 13.57
C ALA A 928 2.26 -36.80 13.76
N ARG A 929 2.46 -37.71 14.73
CA ARG A 929 3.76 -38.22 15.19
C ARG A 929 4.81 -37.15 15.49
N ASP A 930 4.36 -36.02 16.04
CA ASP A 930 5.22 -34.87 16.39
C ASP A 930 5.83 -35.06 17.79
N MET A 931 7.07 -35.54 17.82
CA MET A 931 7.73 -35.95 19.06
C MET A 931 8.21 -34.78 19.92
N PRO A 932 8.68 -33.66 19.35
CA PRO A 932 8.87 -32.42 20.11
C PRO A 932 7.61 -31.98 20.87
N VAL A 933 6.43 -32.06 20.25
CA VAL A 933 5.16 -31.74 20.93
C VAL A 933 4.81 -32.76 22.00
N VAL A 934 5.02 -34.06 21.75
CA VAL A 934 4.84 -35.09 22.79
C VAL A 934 5.77 -34.85 24.00
N ALA A 935 7.01 -34.43 23.76
CA ALA A 935 7.93 -34.07 24.84
C ALA A 935 7.42 -32.87 25.66
N ARG A 936 6.75 -31.90 25.04
CA ARG A 936 6.09 -30.77 25.75
C ARG A 936 4.88 -31.23 26.57
N ILE A 937 4.10 -32.18 26.05
CA ILE A 937 2.99 -32.82 26.80
C ILE A 937 3.54 -33.56 28.03
N ALA A 938 4.67 -34.26 27.90
CA ALA A 938 5.32 -34.93 29.03
C ALA A 938 5.68 -33.94 30.17
N VAL A 939 6.06 -32.70 29.85
CA VAL A 939 6.31 -31.64 30.85
C VAL A 939 5.02 -31.22 31.56
N LEU A 940 3.90 -31.10 30.84
CA LEU A 940 2.58 -30.87 31.45
C LEU A 940 2.21 -32.02 32.40
N VAL A 941 2.35 -33.27 31.96
CA VAL A 941 2.04 -34.45 32.76
C VAL A 941 2.93 -34.52 34.02
N ALA A 942 4.21 -34.15 33.90
CA ALA A 942 5.11 -34.02 35.05
C ALA A 942 4.61 -32.96 36.05
N GLY A 943 4.22 -31.78 35.56
CA GLY A 943 3.67 -30.70 36.37
C GLY A 943 2.41 -31.09 37.15
N ALA A 944 1.47 -31.76 36.47
CA ALA A 944 0.23 -32.27 37.05
C ALA A 944 0.47 -33.40 38.06
N THR A 945 1.39 -34.33 37.76
CA THR A 945 1.76 -35.44 38.65
C THR A 945 2.39 -34.94 39.94
N ALA A 946 3.27 -33.95 39.86
CA ALA A 946 3.83 -33.30 41.04
C ALA A 946 2.77 -32.54 41.85
N ALA A 947 1.78 -31.90 41.20
CA ALA A 947 0.67 -31.26 41.91
C ALA A 947 -0.26 -32.27 42.63
N ARG A 948 -0.25 -33.55 42.23
CA ARG A 948 -0.93 -34.66 42.93
C ARG A 948 -0.11 -35.27 44.08
N GLY A 949 1.10 -34.75 44.35
CA GLY A 949 1.94 -35.20 45.45
C GLY A 949 2.87 -36.38 45.13
N ASP A 950 3.17 -36.63 43.85
CA ASP A 950 4.17 -37.64 43.43
C ASP A 950 5.38 -36.99 42.73
N PRO A 951 6.26 -36.31 43.50
CA PRO A 951 7.39 -35.57 42.94
C PRO A 951 8.45 -36.49 42.30
N ARG A 952 8.62 -37.73 42.79
CA ARG A 952 9.60 -38.68 42.21
C ARG A 952 9.16 -39.11 40.82
N ARG A 953 7.88 -39.47 40.63
CA ARG A 953 7.35 -39.83 39.31
C ARG A 953 7.39 -38.65 38.34
N ALA A 954 7.10 -37.44 38.83
CA ALA A 954 7.22 -36.22 38.02
C ALA A 954 8.67 -35.96 37.54
N ALA A 955 9.68 -36.20 38.38
CA ALA A 955 11.09 -36.10 37.97
C ALA A 955 11.43 -37.13 36.87
N GLY A 956 10.93 -38.37 36.99
CA GLY A 956 11.04 -39.37 35.94
C GLY A 956 10.36 -38.98 34.63
N MET A 957 9.21 -38.30 34.68
CA MET A 957 8.53 -37.78 33.47
C MET A 957 9.32 -36.68 32.78
N LEU A 958 10.04 -35.82 33.52
CA LEU A 958 10.96 -34.85 32.91
C LEU A 958 12.14 -35.54 32.23
N GLY A 959 12.64 -36.65 32.80
CA GLY A 959 13.66 -37.49 32.15
C GLY A 959 13.13 -38.16 30.88
N ALA A 960 11.89 -38.67 30.91
CA ALA A 960 11.23 -39.23 29.74
C ALA A 960 11.00 -38.18 28.64
N SER A 961 10.68 -36.93 29.02
CA SER A 961 10.60 -35.79 28.08
C SER A 961 11.93 -35.54 27.37
N GLU A 962 13.06 -35.57 28.09
CA GLU A 962 14.40 -35.48 27.47
C GLU A 962 14.61 -36.63 26.49
N GLN A 963 14.25 -37.85 26.87
CA GLN A 963 14.44 -39.03 26.02
C GLN A 963 13.59 -38.99 24.74
N ILE A 964 12.36 -38.47 24.81
CA ILE A 964 11.50 -38.32 23.62
C ILE A 964 12.05 -37.22 22.70
N ARG A 965 12.53 -36.11 23.27
CA ARG A 965 13.07 -34.96 22.51
C ARG A 965 14.48 -35.23 21.95
N GLY A 966 15.29 -36.04 22.63
CA GLY A 966 16.70 -36.24 22.31
C GLY A 966 17.65 -35.17 22.82
N ALA A 967 17.16 -34.22 23.64
CA ALA A 967 17.98 -33.15 24.18
C ALA A 967 17.38 -32.57 25.48
N PRO A 968 18.23 -32.04 26.38
CA PRO A 968 17.80 -31.45 27.64
C PRO A 968 17.23 -30.05 27.39
N ASP A 969 15.94 -29.86 27.66
CA ASP A 969 15.23 -28.57 27.45
C ASP A 969 15.23 -27.69 28.70
N LEU A 970 16.43 -27.47 29.26
CA LEU A 970 16.62 -26.89 30.59
C LEU A 970 16.16 -25.44 30.72
N PHE A 971 16.07 -24.74 29.59
CA PHE A 971 15.75 -23.31 29.53
C PHE A 971 14.29 -23.02 29.20
N HIS A 972 13.48 -24.05 28.94
CA HIS A 972 12.04 -23.88 28.87
C HIS A 972 11.50 -23.51 30.26
N LEU A 973 10.71 -22.44 30.34
CA LEU A 973 10.26 -21.85 31.61
C LEU A 973 9.54 -22.86 32.51
N ASP A 974 8.62 -23.67 31.96
CA ASP A 974 7.97 -24.74 32.72
C ASP A 974 8.94 -25.82 33.22
N VAL A 975 9.88 -26.27 32.38
CA VAL A 975 10.87 -27.29 32.76
C VAL A 975 11.74 -26.77 33.91
N ALA A 976 12.23 -25.53 33.80
CA ALA A 976 13.05 -24.89 34.83
C ALA A 976 12.29 -24.76 36.16
N ARG A 977 11.03 -24.29 36.13
CA ARG A 977 10.19 -24.13 37.33
C ARG A 977 9.87 -25.47 38.01
N ILE A 978 9.44 -26.47 37.23
CA ILE A 978 9.12 -27.80 37.77
C ILE A 978 10.39 -28.43 38.34
N THR A 979 11.52 -28.34 37.64
CA THR A 979 12.82 -28.84 38.11
C THR A 979 13.24 -28.19 39.43
N GLY A 980 13.11 -26.86 39.55
CA GLY A 980 13.42 -26.15 40.79
C GLY A 980 12.55 -26.58 41.97
N ARG A 981 11.23 -26.73 41.75
CA ARG A 981 10.30 -27.25 42.77
C ARG A 981 10.68 -28.67 43.19
N LEU A 982 10.83 -29.59 42.23
CA LEU A 982 11.12 -31.00 42.50
C LEU A 982 12.48 -31.21 43.16
N SER A 983 13.51 -30.44 42.77
CA SER A 983 14.83 -30.47 43.40
C SER A 983 14.77 -30.03 44.87
N THR A 984 13.88 -29.10 45.20
CA THR A 984 13.66 -28.62 46.57
C THR A 984 12.87 -29.63 47.40
N GLU A 985 11.82 -30.23 46.83
CA GLU A 985 10.95 -31.18 47.53
C GLU A 985 11.60 -32.56 47.76
N LEU A 986 12.36 -33.08 46.78
CA LEU A 986 13.02 -34.40 46.86
C LEU A 986 14.44 -34.34 47.42
N GLY A 987 15.09 -33.18 47.32
CA GLY A 987 16.54 -33.05 47.37
C GLY A 987 17.22 -33.39 46.03
N ARG A 988 18.30 -32.67 45.72
CA ARG A 988 18.95 -32.70 44.40
C ARG A 988 19.38 -34.10 43.93
N ALA A 989 19.98 -34.90 44.81
CA ALA A 989 20.44 -36.25 44.45
C ALA A 989 19.29 -37.21 44.10
N ALA A 990 18.17 -37.14 44.81
CA ALA A 990 17.00 -37.97 44.55
C ALA A 990 16.26 -37.54 43.27
N TYR A 991 16.20 -36.23 43.01
CA TYR A 991 15.73 -35.70 41.74
C TYR A 991 16.60 -36.19 40.57
N ASP A 992 17.93 -36.01 40.65
CA ASP A 992 18.86 -36.39 39.57
C ASP A 992 18.77 -37.90 39.26
N ALA A 993 18.60 -38.74 40.29
CA ALA A 993 18.41 -40.18 40.11
C ALA A 993 17.09 -40.53 39.41
N ALA A 994 15.96 -39.96 39.86
CA ALA A 994 14.65 -40.20 39.24
C ALA A 994 14.58 -39.66 37.80
N TYR A 995 15.18 -38.49 37.55
CA TYR A 995 15.34 -37.94 36.21
C TYR A 995 16.16 -38.86 35.31
N ALA A 996 17.30 -39.37 35.80
CA ALA A 996 18.13 -40.31 35.06
C ALA A 996 17.42 -41.65 34.77
N GLU A 997 16.58 -42.15 35.69
CA GLU A 997 15.73 -43.33 35.49
C GLU A 997 14.77 -43.12 34.29
N GLY A 998 14.09 -41.97 34.25
CA GLY A 998 13.20 -41.62 33.14
C GLY A 998 13.92 -41.44 31.81
N ARG A 999 15.10 -40.82 31.82
CA ARG A 999 15.93 -40.62 30.64
C ARG A 999 16.47 -41.93 30.07
N ALA A 1000 16.75 -42.91 30.92
CA ALA A 1000 17.29 -44.21 30.51
C ALA A 1000 16.22 -45.15 29.91
N LEU A 1001 14.95 -44.75 29.90
CA LEU A 1001 13.87 -45.54 29.30
C LEU A 1001 14.09 -45.74 27.79
N SER A 1002 13.59 -46.86 27.27
CA SER A 1002 13.34 -46.95 25.83
C SER A 1002 12.30 -45.90 25.44
N ARG A 1003 12.33 -45.43 24.19
CA ARG A 1003 11.37 -44.44 23.71
C ARG A 1003 9.93 -44.92 23.82
N GLU A 1004 9.67 -46.19 23.53
CA GLU A 1004 8.35 -46.82 23.73
C GLU A 1004 7.91 -46.77 25.20
N ALA A 1005 8.81 -47.06 26.14
CA ALA A 1005 8.52 -46.97 27.57
C ALA A 1005 8.32 -45.51 28.03
N ALA A 1006 9.06 -44.56 27.47
CA ALA A 1006 8.89 -43.13 27.73
C ALA A 1006 7.53 -42.63 27.23
N LEU A 1007 7.10 -43.03 26.02
CA LEU A 1007 5.77 -42.70 25.48
C LEU A 1007 4.65 -43.33 26.31
N ALA A 1008 4.79 -44.60 26.69
CA ALA A 1008 3.82 -45.29 27.55
C ALA A 1008 3.70 -44.62 28.92
N LEU A 1009 4.80 -44.09 29.46
CA LEU A 1009 4.81 -43.35 30.72
C LEU A 1009 4.00 -42.03 30.63
N VAL A 1010 4.04 -41.36 29.48
CA VAL A 1010 3.27 -40.12 29.22
C VAL A 1010 1.79 -40.43 28.98
N GLN A 1011 1.48 -41.53 28.28
CA GLN A 1011 0.12 -41.95 27.97
C GLN A 1011 -0.65 -42.51 29.18
N GLY A 1012 0.05 -43.18 30.11
CA GLY A 1012 -0.54 -43.93 31.22
C GLY A 1012 -0.97 -43.09 32.44
N VAL A 1013 -1.31 -41.81 32.25
CA VAL A 1013 -1.65 -40.84 33.30
C VAL A 1013 -2.97 -40.17 32.98
#